data_AF-A0A4Y7PYW9-F1
#
_entry.id   AF-A0A4Y7PYW9-F1
#
_cell.length_a   1.000
_cell.length_b   1.000
_cell.length_c   1.000
_cell.angle_alpha   90.00
_cell.angle_beta   90.00
_cell.angle_gamma   90.00
#
_symmetry.space_group_name_H-M   'P 1'
#
loop_
_entity.id
_entity.type
_entity.pdbx_description
1 polymer ?
#
loop_
_entity_poly.entity_id
_entity_poly.type
_entity_poly.pdbx_seq_one_letter_code
_entity_poly.pdbx_strand_id
1 'polypeptide(L)'
;MPGLTTLPTDLLTNIISELPLVDVLSIRQVCVAFQEAISADKLLWMNILNRYVIDGGKCVIPYRRPLSFVDAAAIESWTRNAFVLEKAYLTTSPLSVRCFKTGVRAVTWVKLIRGRWCLAASSNTSESRLTLWDLSTSDDGCSAEIFLPGPVMNGEVEDLNSDIVIAVSVGCRERYVQILTLGISAGLPRILKLKTIPGADHVLCLRGSYLGVAVLDGDDSNPILLDWKEESQWVLKPSVPITSFPEICTRITCLAMTIWNAFVVAAFPRQLRVYTYPGSHGASCELLHTHSVLADVSVIDGVRFVNNQLISPQEDTEGTGATHLHVVFKTIHGEFYAQALDSNGQLQGKAVKCAVPRPADEVFPVELVLMTIGYTGRRFLGLISSKRHCLPPKLLIAGIRPSQSQAGCDRLSCNNNICTDYRILPTANFPHLHFWPCFDFDDSRGVLLTGTSRGELCVARFVQGDIILPGSLMDELPALKATDDRKEPSGLVTMDLPLLYQFRECMNDDIPAHVVDQITSSWKFSGDVQLSAPGWSNDWHSFRNLKRWAMPSFRWGAMDPNMPLTRDLPESLVNEIRIGYGYLGEPCPVAFLQGNHDVVIFRMGSQAFITLEPDDDVLCSPFALFRQPPQELSQLLQSMTVDELGMHQLLYVEYWGNFFNTSDEALFQHVWNFDDILEHAALSDDCEMDPNPNNWTQKQWNVAHRCIRHAMYNGAEEIHFAYDSEAGSTDDYSEPSDNWEENGYLSNPSEPVIAPSEWMINVDTPRSENFIPSTGEEAVINIVDDAPRK
;
A
#
# COMPACT_ATOMS: atom_id res chain seq x y z
N MET A 1 -60.40 -19.35 9.58
CA MET A 1 -59.45 -19.70 8.50
C MET A 1 -58.18 -20.18 9.16
N PRO A 2 -57.54 -21.27 8.69
CA PRO A 2 -56.19 -21.61 9.15
C PRO A 2 -55.27 -20.43 8.84
N GLY A 3 -54.55 -19.91 9.83
CA GLY A 3 -53.58 -18.83 9.61
C GLY A 3 -52.38 -19.33 8.81
N LEU A 4 -51.65 -18.43 8.14
CA LEU A 4 -50.41 -18.76 7.42
C LEU A 4 -49.40 -19.52 8.30
N THR A 5 -49.44 -19.34 9.62
CA THR A 5 -48.60 -20.06 10.61
C THR A 5 -48.94 -21.54 10.75
N THR A 6 -50.06 -22.01 10.19
CA THR A 6 -50.44 -23.44 10.19
C THR A 6 -49.96 -24.19 8.95
N LEU A 7 -49.33 -23.49 8.00
CA LEU A 7 -48.74 -24.13 6.82
C LEU A 7 -47.51 -24.97 7.22
N PRO A 8 -47.26 -26.09 6.53
CA PRO A 8 -45.98 -26.78 6.56
C PRO A 8 -44.80 -25.82 6.36
N THR A 9 -43.72 -26.02 7.10
CA THR A 9 -42.54 -25.12 7.10
C THR A 9 -41.96 -24.95 5.69
N ASP A 10 -41.87 -26.01 4.90
CA ASP A 10 -41.39 -25.99 3.52
C ASP A 10 -42.25 -25.10 2.60
N LEU A 11 -43.57 -25.15 2.74
CA LEU A 11 -44.46 -24.25 2.00
C LEU A 11 -44.30 -22.80 2.46
N LEU A 12 -44.15 -22.59 3.76
CA LEU A 12 -43.91 -21.26 4.31
C LEU A 12 -42.57 -20.69 3.81
N THR A 13 -41.48 -21.48 3.82
CA THR A 13 -40.16 -21.12 3.27
C THR A 13 -40.25 -20.70 1.81
N ASN A 14 -40.97 -21.47 0.98
CA ASN A 14 -41.15 -21.18 -0.43
C ASN A 14 -41.93 -19.87 -0.64
N ILE A 15 -43.02 -19.67 0.09
CA ILE A 15 -43.81 -18.43 0.02
C ILE A 15 -42.94 -17.23 0.41
N ILE A 16 -42.21 -17.33 1.53
CA ILE A 16 -41.41 -16.22 2.06
C ILE A 16 -40.19 -15.93 1.17
N SER A 17 -39.60 -16.95 0.55
CA SER A 17 -38.47 -16.82 -0.39
C SER A 17 -38.77 -15.99 -1.63
N GLU A 18 -40.03 -15.94 -2.04
CA GLU A 18 -40.49 -15.11 -3.16
C GLU A 18 -40.64 -13.63 -2.77
N LEU A 19 -40.76 -13.32 -1.48
CA LEU A 19 -41.00 -11.97 -1.00
C LEU A 19 -39.72 -11.11 -1.02
N PRO A 20 -39.86 -9.79 -1.26
CA PRO A 20 -38.81 -8.82 -0.96
C PRO A 20 -38.32 -8.92 0.49
N LEU A 21 -37.03 -8.70 0.74
CA LEU A 21 -36.46 -8.74 2.09
C LEU A 21 -37.21 -7.84 3.09
N VAL A 22 -37.68 -6.67 2.65
CA VAL A 22 -38.49 -5.76 3.50
C VAL A 22 -39.77 -6.42 4.00
N ASP A 23 -40.44 -7.21 3.17
CA ASP A 23 -41.68 -7.89 3.53
C ASP A 23 -41.39 -9.09 4.43
N VAL A 24 -40.30 -9.84 4.17
CA VAL A 24 -39.83 -10.92 5.05
C VAL A 24 -39.58 -10.39 6.47
N LEU A 25 -38.85 -9.27 6.59
CA LEU A 25 -38.58 -8.65 7.89
C LEU A 25 -39.85 -8.11 8.55
N SER A 26 -40.79 -7.58 7.77
CA SER A 26 -42.08 -7.11 8.28
C SER A 26 -42.94 -8.26 8.81
N ILE A 27 -43.03 -9.38 8.07
CA ILE A 27 -43.75 -10.59 8.49
C ILE A 27 -43.14 -11.17 9.76
N ARG A 28 -41.81 -11.17 9.87
CA ARG A 28 -41.10 -11.62 11.07
C ARG A 28 -41.53 -10.84 12.32
N GLN A 29 -41.93 -9.58 12.19
CA GLN A 29 -42.38 -8.73 13.30
C GLN A 29 -43.88 -8.88 13.63
N VAL A 30 -44.65 -9.64 12.84
CA VAL A 30 -46.11 -9.76 13.04
C VAL A 30 -46.46 -10.55 14.30
N CYS A 31 -45.78 -11.67 14.56
CA CYS A 31 -45.99 -12.48 15.76
C CYS A 31 -44.79 -13.39 16.05
N VAL A 32 -44.69 -13.88 17.29
CA VAL A 32 -43.61 -14.77 17.76
C VAL A 32 -43.48 -16.02 16.87
N ALA A 33 -44.59 -16.61 16.42
CA ALA A 33 -44.55 -17.79 15.56
C ALA A 33 -43.87 -17.52 14.20
N PHE A 34 -44.12 -16.36 13.58
CA PHE A 34 -43.41 -15.97 12.36
C PHE A 34 -41.97 -15.58 12.64
N GLN A 35 -41.71 -14.90 13.76
CA GLN A 35 -40.37 -14.58 14.18
C GLN A 35 -39.52 -15.83 14.31
N GLU A 36 -39.98 -16.84 15.03
CA GLU A 36 -39.30 -18.13 15.21
C GLU A 36 -39.16 -18.87 13.88
N ALA A 37 -40.25 -19.00 13.11
CA ALA A 37 -40.24 -19.72 11.84
C ALA A 37 -39.24 -19.12 10.84
N ILE A 38 -39.19 -17.78 10.71
CA ILE A 38 -38.27 -17.10 9.79
C ILE A 38 -36.83 -17.11 10.34
N SER A 39 -36.63 -16.84 11.64
CA SER A 39 -35.27 -16.75 12.20
C SER A 39 -34.55 -18.11 12.26
N ALA A 40 -35.31 -19.20 12.43
CA ALA A 40 -34.76 -20.56 12.50
C ALA A 40 -34.59 -21.24 11.13
N ASP A 41 -35.16 -20.68 10.06
CA ASP A 41 -35.12 -21.29 8.73
C ASP A 41 -33.80 -20.99 8.01
N LYS A 42 -32.90 -21.96 8.07
CA LYS A 42 -31.58 -21.89 7.43
C LYS A 42 -31.66 -21.74 5.90
N LEU A 43 -32.58 -22.45 5.24
CA LEU A 43 -32.68 -22.42 3.77
C LEU A 43 -33.18 -21.07 3.28
N LEU A 44 -34.13 -20.47 4.00
CA LEU A 44 -34.59 -19.11 3.73
C LEU A 44 -33.43 -18.11 3.84
N TRP A 45 -32.64 -18.15 4.91
CA TRP A 45 -31.51 -17.22 5.07
C TRP A 45 -30.38 -17.45 4.06
N MET A 46 -30.12 -18.69 3.65
CA MET A 46 -29.20 -18.97 2.54
C MET A 46 -29.68 -18.31 1.25
N ASN A 47 -30.97 -18.45 0.93
CA ASN A 47 -31.57 -17.82 -0.24
C ASN A 47 -31.48 -16.28 -0.16
N ILE A 48 -31.80 -15.70 1.00
CA ILE A 48 -31.68 -14.25 1.22
C ILE A 48 -30.24 -13.77 1.05
N LEU A 49 -29.26 -14.47 1.63
CA LEU A 49 -27.84 -14.14 1.51
C LEU A 49 -27.42 -14.15 0.03
N ASN A 50 -27.75 -15.22 -0.70
CA ASN A 50 -27.40 -15.35 -2.11
C ASN A 50 -28.04 -14.23 -2.93
N ARG A 51 -29.38 -14.13 -2.88
CA ARG A 51 -30.17 -13.21 -3.71
C ARG A 51 -29.87 -11.74 -3.45
N TYR A 52 -29.74 -11.33 -2.19
CA TYR A 52 -29.67 -9.90 -1.84
C TYR A 52 -28.28 -9.40 -1.49
N VAL A 53 -27.36 -10.29 -1.11
CA VAL A 53 -26.01 -9.93 -0.71
C VAL A 53 -25.02 -10.30 -1.81
N ILE A 54 -24.95 -11.58 -2.19
CA ILE A 54 -23.97 -12.06 -3.19
C ILE A 54 -24.33 -11.53 -4.59
N ASP A 55 -25.53 -11.85 -5.08
CA ASP A 55 -26.03 -11.39 -6.38
C ASP A 55 -26.25 -9.88 -6.39
N GLY A 56 -26.58 -9.32 -5.23
CA GLY A 56 -26.69 -7.88 -5.00
C GLY A 56 -25.35 -7.15 -4.97
N GLY A 57 -24.21 -7.85 -5.12
CA GLY A 57 -22.88 -7.27 -5.21
C GLY A 57 -22.35 -6.63 -3.92
N LYS A 58 -22.92 -6.97 -2.76
CA LYS A 58 -22.47 -6.45 -1.46
C LYS A 58 -21.19 -7.14 -1.00
N CYS A 59 -20.53 -6.55 -0.02
CA CYS A 59 -19.33 -7.13 0.60
C CYS A 59 -19.73 -8.34 1.46
N VAL A 60 -19.01 -9.44 1.27
CA VAL A 60 -19.39 -10.78 1.71
C VAL A 60 -18.16 -11.35 2.39
N ILE A 61 -18.24 -11.64 3.69
CA ILE A 61 -17.09 -12.10 4.49
C ILE A 61 -16.53 -13.41 3.89
N PRO A 62 -15.28 -13.46 3.44
CA PRO A 62 -14.75 -14.61 2.70
C PRO A 62 -14.39 -15.78 3.61
N TYR A 63 -13.94 -15.52 4.85
CA TYR A 63 -13.57 -16.53 5.85
C TYR A 63 -14.75 -16.90 6.78
N ARG A 64 -15.96 -17.01 6.23
CA ARG A 64 -17.10 -17.59 6.96
C ARG A 64 -16.92 -19.08 7.16
N ARG A 65 -17.53 -19.63 8.21
CA ARG A 65 -17.64 -21.09 8.31
C ARG A 65 -18.49 -21.63 7.15
N PRO A 66 -18.20 -22.85 6.65
CA PRO A 66 -19.00 -23.45 5.60
C PRO A 66 -20.47 -23.57 6.01
N LEU A 67 -21.37 -23.43 5.04
CA LEU A 67 -22.82 -23.43 5.27
C LEU A 67 -23.28 -24.70 5.99
N SER A 68 -22.60 -25.83 5.82
CA SER A 68 -22.88 -27.09 6.52
C SER A 68 -22.70 -27.02 8.05
N PHE A 69 -21.83 -26.15 8.57
CA PHE A 69 -21.46 -26.07 9.98
C PHE A 69 -22.12 -24.94 10.76
N VAL A 70 -23.00 -24.16 10.11
CA VAL A 70 -23.66 -23.01 10.72
C VAL A 70 -25.17 -23.17 10.75
N ASP A 71 -25.79 -22.48 11.69
CA ASP A 71 -27.24 -22.36 11.80
C ASP A 71 -27.78 -21.14 11.04
N ALA A 72 -29.10 -20.94 11.09
CA ALA A 72 -29.76 -19.81 10.48
C ALA A 72 -29.30 -18.47 11.07
N ALA A 73 -29.07 -18.40 12.39
CA ALA A 73 -28.68 -17.17 13.08
C ALA A 73 -27.31 -16.65 12.62
N ALA A 74 -26.36 -17.55 12.37
CA ALA A 74 -25.07 -17.19 11.78
C ALA A 74 -25.23 -16.56 10.39
N ILE A 75 -26.02 -17.17 9.50
CA ILE A 75 -26.27 -16.69 8.12
C ILE A 75 -27.00 -15.34 8.14
N GLU A 76 -28.00 -15.21 9.03
CA GLU A 76 -28.67 -13.95 9.30
C GLU A 76 -27.67 -12.87 9.74
N SER A 77 -26.75 -13.18 10.66
CA SER A 77 -25.76 -12.22 11.15
C SER A 77 -24.83 -11.72 10.05
N TRP A 78 -24.42 -12.58 9.11
CA TRP A 78 -23.62 -12.19 7.95
C TRP A 78 -24.39 -11.31 6.98
N THR A 79 -25.65 -11.67 6.74
CA THR A 79 -26.56 -10.89 5.89
C THR A 79 -26.74 -9.49 6.48
N ARG A 80 -27.06 -9.42 7.77
CA ARG A 80 -27.21 -8.17 8.52
C ARG A 80 -25.94 -7.34 8.46
N ASN A 81 -24.76 -7.94 8.70
CA ASN A 81 -23.48 -7.24 8.58
C ASN A 81 -23.31 -6.58 7.22
N ALA A 82 -23.55 -7.30 6.13
CA ALA A 82 -23.39 -6.76 4.79
C ALA A 82 -24.30 -5.54 4.53
N PHE A 83 -25.56 -5.57 5.00
CA PHE A 83 -26.47 -4.45 4.87
C PHE A 83 -26.10 -3.25 5.76
N VAL A 84 -25.76 -3.49 7.03
CA VAL A 84 -25.36 -2.42 7.95
C VAL A 84 -24.07 -1.76 7.46
N LEU A 85 -23.13 -2.56 6.95
CA LEU A 85 -21.86 -2.08 6.43
C LEU A 85 -22.03 -1.29 5.12
N GLU A 86 -22.88 -1.75 4.22
CA GLU A 86 -23.26 -1.00 3.00
C GLU A 86 -23.81 0.38 3.36
N LYS A 87 -24.72 0.45 4.35
CA LYS A 87 -25.25 1.71 4.86
C LYS A 87 -24.13 2.56 5.47
N ALA A 88 -23.27 1.97 6.30
CA ALA A 88 -22.17 2.67 6.97
C ALA A 88 -21.22 3.33 5.97
N TYR A 89 -20.85 2.63 4.89
CA TYR A 89 -20.01 3.18 3.81
C TYR A 89 -20.64 4.38 3.09
N LEU A 90 -21.96 4.46 3.06
CA LEU A 90 -22.68 5.58 2.45
C LEU A 90 -22.86 6.76 3.41
N THR A 91 -22.66 6.56 4.72
CA THR A 91 -22.82 7.59 5.75
C THR A 91 -21.53 8.37 5.98
N THR A 92 -21.66 9.61 6.49
CA THR A 92 -20.54 10.44 6.96
C THR A 92 -20.33 10.33 8.48
N SER A 93 -20.88 9.28 9.09
CA SER A 93 -20.80 9.07 10.54
C SER A 93 -19.34 8.90 10.97
N PRO A 94 -18.91 9.48 12.11
CA PRO A 94 -17.59 9.24 12.66
C PRO A 94 -17.31 7.74 12.84
N LEU A 95 -16.10 7.31 12.47
CA LEU A 95 -15.66 5.93 12.66
C LEU A 95 -15.24 5.71 14.11
N SER A 96 -15.44 4.48 14.61
CA SER A 96 -14.87 4.08 15.89
C SER A 96 -13.39 3.79 15.66
N VAL A 97 -12.50 4.62 16.20
CA VAL A 97 -11.05 4.48 16.05
C VAL A 97 -10.42 4.12 17.39
N ARG A 98 -9.60 3.07 17.40
CA ARG A 98 -8.73 2.69 18.53
C ARG A 98 -7.28 2.78 18.07
N CYS A 99 -6.47 3.53 18.79
CA CYS A 99 -5.06 3.71 18.47
C CYS A 99 -4.17 3.09 19.55
N PHE A 100 -3.10 2.46 19.09
CA PHE A 100 -2.07 1.78 19.86
C PHE A 100 -0.74 2.46 19.58
N LYS A 101 0.08 2.60 20.61
CA LYS A 101 1.47 3.04 20.45
C LYS A 101 2.35 1.83 20.43
N THR A 102 3.14 1.68 19.36
CA THR A 102 4.14 0.62 19.31
C THR A 102 5.33 0.91 20.26
N GLY A 103 5.53 2.16 20.68
CA GLY A 103 6.63 2.53 21.58
C GLY A 103 7.85 3.12 20.86
N VAL A 104 7.61 4.11 19.97
CA VAL A 104 8.63 4.95 19.27
C VAL A 104 9.27 4.30 18.03
N ARG A 105 8.57 3.42 17.31
CA ARG A 105 9.09 2.79 16.08
C ARG A 105 8.18 3.09 14.91
N ALA A 106 8.71 3.61 13.81
CA ALA A 106 7.92 3.82 12.59
C ALA A 106 7.23 2.52 12.19
N VAL A 107 5.91 2.56 11.95
CA VAL A 107 5.17 1.40 11.44
C VAL A 107 5.40 1.37 9.93
N THR A 108 6.17 0.40 9.45
CA THR A 108 6.62 0.37 8.05
C THR A 108 5.69 -0.42 7.14
N TRP A 109 4.90 -1.33 7.69
CA TRP A 109 4.00 -2.19 6.95
C TRP A 109 2.92 -2.76 7.87
N VAL A 110 1.70 -2.90 7.36
CA VAL A 110 0.56 -3.46 8.09
C VAL A 110 -0.26 -4.39 7.20
N LYS A 111 -0.84 -5.44 7.80
CA LYS A 111 -1.83 -6.31 7.15
C LYS A 111 -2.90 -6.79 8.13
N LEU A 112 -4.14 -6.84 7.65
CA LEU A 112 -5.29 -7.45 8.31
C LEU A 112 -5.40 -8.90 7.88
N ILE A 113 -5.66 -9.77 8.85
CA ILE A 113 -5.86 -11.19 8.64
C ILE A 113 -7.21 -11.56 9.26
N ARG A 114 -8.12 -12.00 8.39
CA ARG A 114 -9.49 -12.41 8.74
C ARG A 114 -10.24 -11.36 9.57
N GLY A 115 -9.95 -10.07 9.36
CA GLY A 115 -10.58 -8.93 10.03
C GLY A 115 -10.53 -8.94 11.56
N ARG A 116 -9.73 -9.82 12.16
CA ARG A 116 -9.51 -9.98 13.60
C ARG A 116 -8.05 -9.80 13.97
N TRP A 117 -7.14 -10.33 13.17
CA TRP A 117 -5.72 -10.26 13.47
C TRP A 117 -5.08 -9.12 12.69
N CYS A 118 -4.14 -8.43 13.31
CA CYS A 118 -3.35 -7.38 12.71
C CYS A 118 -1.87 -7.73 12.79
N LEU A 119 -1.21 -7.82 11.65
CA LEU A 119 0.24 -7.83 11.56
C LEU A 119 0.73 -6.40 11.35
N ALA A 120 1.71 -5.99 12.16
CA ALA A 120 2.37 -4.71 12.01
C ALA A 120 3.88 -4.89 12.12
N ALA A 121 4.60 -4.46 11.08
CA ALA A 121 6.04 -4.29 11.13
C ALA A 121 6.36 -2.89 11.66
N SER A 122 7.27 -2.81 12.63
CA SER A 122 7.74 -1.54 13.17
C SER A 122 9.24 -1.56 13.38
N SER A 123 9.90 -0.46 13.04
CA SER A 123 11.36 -0.43 12.96
C SER A 123 11.95 0.93 13.34
N ASN A 124 13.15 0.91 13.90
CA ASN A 124 14.04 2.05 14.09
C ASN A 124 15.49 1.61 13.85
N THR A 125 16.47 2.48 14.05
CA THR A 125 17.89 2.14 13.82
C THR A 125 18.46 1.08 14.76
N SER A 126 17.81 0.80 15.90
CA SER A 126 18.26 -0.16 16.91
C SER A 126 17.60 -1.53 16.82
N GLU A 127 16.38 -1.61 16.26
CA GLU A 127 15.62 -2.84 16.19
C GLU A 127 14.51 -2.79 15.13
N SER A 128 14.17 -3.96 14.59
CA SER A 128 13.03 -4.17 13.73
C SER A 128 12.23 -5.38 14.22
N ARG A 129 10.91 -5.22 14.30
CA ARG A 129 10.01 -6.30 14.75
C ARG A 129 8.80 -6.43 13.85
N LEU A 130 8.29 -7.65 13.77
CA LEU A 130 6.98 -7.96 13.25
C LEU A 130 6.10 -8.44 14.42
N THR A 131 4.98 -7.75 14.63
CA THR A 131 4.07 -7.95 15.77
C THR A 131 2.70 -8.38 15.29
N LEU A 132 2.06 -9.25 16.06
CA LEU A 132 0.70 -9.74 15.83
C LEU A 132 -0.22 -9.26 16.96
N TRP A 133 -1.37 -8.72 16.61
CA TRP A 133 -2.35 -8.15 17.53
C TRP A 133 -3.71 -8.80 17.32
N ASP A 134 -4.42 -9.11 18.41
CA ASP A 134 -5.81 -9.58 18.37
C ASP A 134 -6.79 -8.41 18.56
N LEU A 135 -7.40 -7.96 17.48
CA LEU A 135 -8.34 -6.83 17.45
C LEU A 135 -9.71 -7.15 18.05
N SER A 136 -9.96 -8.39 18.46
CA SER A 136 -11.19 -8.78 19.18
C SER A 136 -11.08 -8.52 20.69
N THR A 137 -9.86 -8.46 21.22
CA THR A 137 -9.63 -8.24 22.64
C THR A 137 -9.49 -6.76 22.93
N SER A 138 -9.93 -6.31 24.09
CA SER A 138 -9.64 -4.97 24.60
C SER A 138 -8.22 -4.86 25.17
N ASP A 139 -7.47 -5.95 25.18
CA ASP A 139 -6.07 -5.94 25.58
C ASP A 139 -5.25 -5.21 24.51
N ASP A 140 -4.36 -4.34 24.97
CA ASP A 140 -3.38 -3.64 24.12
C ASP A 140 -2.07 -4.47 24.03
N GLY A 141 -2.08 -5.71 24.49
CA GLY A 141 -0.96 -6.65 24.40
C GLY A 141 -0.76 -7.22 22.99
N CYS A 142 0.50 -7.21 22.54
CA CYS A 142 0.93 -7.97 21.37
C CYS A 142 0.82 -9.49 21.66
N SER A 143 0.16 -10.24 20.78
CA SER A 143 -0.08 -11.67 20.93
C SER A 143 1.14 -12.52 20.54
N ALA A 144 1.94 -12.06 19.59
CA ALA A 144 3.18 -12.71 19.17
C ALA A 144 4.12 -11.71 18.48
N GLU A 145 5.41 -11.87 18.64
CA GLU A 145 6.40 -11.02 17.94
C GLU A 145 7.65 -11.81 17.53
N ILE A 146 8.30 -11.32 16.48
CA ILE A 146 9.64 -11.74 16.06
C ILE A 146 10.50 -10.52 15.73
N PHE A 147 11.81 -10.66 15.87
CA PHE A 147 12.78 -9.64 15.49
C PHE A 147 13.44 -9.97 14.14
N LEU A 148 13.66 -8.92 13.36
CA LEU A 148 14.29 -8.96 12.05
C LEU A 148 15.56 -8.08 12.06
N PRO A 149 16.58 -8.42 11.27
CA PRO A 149 17.84 -7.67 11.22
C PRO A 149 17.73 -6.35 10.43
N GLY A 150 16.56 -5.99 9.91
CA GLY A 150 16.32 -4.77 9.16
C GLY A 150 14.84 -4.45 9.06
N PRO A 151 14.48 -3.20 8.68
CA PRO A 151 13.10 -2.80 8.45
C PRO A 151 12.39 -3.68 7.42
N VAL A 152 11.09 -3.93 7.62
CA VAL A 152 10.23 -4.50 6.57
C VAL A 152 9.85 -3.39 5.60
N MET A 153 10.25 -3.53 4.34
CA MET A 153 9.98 -2.52 3.30
C MET A 153 8.60 -2.71 2.68
N ASN A 154 8.23 -3.97 2.41
CA ASN A 154 6.91 -4.37 1.94
C ASN A 154 6.69 -5.86 2.22
N GLY A 155 5.50 -6.35 1.89
CA GLY A 155 5.18 -7.75 2.00
C GLY A 155 3.77 -8.08 1.58
N GLU A 156 3.55 -9.38 1.37
CA GLU A 156 2.26 -9.95 1.04
C GLU A 156 1.89 -11.08 2.02
N VAL A 157 0.58 -11.24 2.22
CA VAL A 157 0.00 -12.28 3.07
C VAL A 157 -0.97 -13.07 2.23
N GLU A 158 -0.80 -14.39 2.27
CA GLU A 158 -1.76 -15.32 1.71
C GLU A 158 -2.42 -16.10 2.84
N ASP A 159 -3.75 -16.11 2.81
CA ASP A 159 -4.59 -16.83 3.76
C ASP A 159 -5.35 -17.96 3.03
N LEU A 160 -4.89 -19.19 3.24
CA LEU A 160 -5.42 -20.40 2.60
C LEU A 160 -6.37 -21.18 3.51
N ASN A 161 -6.98 -20.53 4.52
CA ASN A 161 -7.79 -21.13 5.59
C ASN A 161 -7.00 -22.11 6.51
N SER A 162 -6.31 -23.10 5.93
CA SER A 162 -5.48 -24.08 6.62
C SER A 162 -4.12 -23.56 7.06
N ASP A 163 -3.65 -22.49 6.44
CA ASP A 163 -2.32 -21.93 6.60
C ASP A 163 -2.35 -20.45 6.23
N ILE A 164 -1.51 -19.69 6.93
CA ILE A 164 -1.26 -18.30 6.64
C ILE A 164 0.23 -18.18 6.37
N VAL A 165 0.57 -17.78 5.15
CA VAL A 165 1.94 -17.60 4.69
C VAL A 165 2.17 -16.12 4.46
N ILE A 166 3.32 -15.63 4.92
CA ILE A 166 3.68 -14.22 4.84
C ILE A 166 5.03 -14.15 4.15
N ALA A 167 5.17 -13.24 3.19
CA ALA A 167 6.45 -12.92 2.56
C ALA A 167 6.74 -11.43 2.78
N VAL A 168 7.87 -11.12 3.42
CA VAL A 168 8.29 -9.73 3.69
C VAL A 168 9.69 -9.47 3.16
N SER A 169 9.88 -8.32 2.52
CA SER A 169 11.21 -7.85 2.10
C SER A 169 11.89 -7.15 3.27
N VAL A 170 13.11 -7.59 3.61
CA VAL A 170 13.88 -7.07 4.76
C VAL A 170 15.03 -6.19 4.28
N GLY A 171 14.96 -4.90 4.64
CA GLY A 171 15.92 -3.85 4.27
C GLY A 171 17.20 -3.86 5.11
N CYS A 172 17.90 -4.99 5.18
CA CYS A 172 19.23 -5.07 5.76
C CYS A 172 20.32 -4.80 4.70
N ARG A 173 21.59 -4.98 5.07
CA ARG A 173 22.76 -4.79 4.19
C ARG A 173 22.71 -5.75 3.00
N GLU A 174 22.46 -7.03 3.24
CA GLU A 174 22.20 -8.03 2.20
C GLU A 174 20.70 -8.30 2.12
N ARG A 175 20.00 -7.52 1.29
CA ARG A 175 18.53 -7.61 1.19
C ARG A 175 18.06 -9.03 0.87
N TYR A 176 16.94 -9.41 1.46
CA TYR A 176 16.33 -10.72 1.27
C TYR A 176 14.82 -10.67 1.51
N VAL A 177 14.13 -11.70 1.02
CA VAL A 177 12.73 -11.96 1.39
C VAL A 177 12.67 -13.04 2.47
N GLN A 178 11.96 -12.74 3.56
CA GLN A 178 11.65 -13.69 4.63
C GLN A 178 10.27 -14.30 4.39
N ILE A 179 10.21 -15.62 4.22
CA ILE A 179 8.97 -16.39 4.28
C ILE A 179 8.70 -16.79 5.73
N LEU A 180 7.49 -16.50 6.20
CA LEU A 180 7.00 -16.79 7.54
C LEU A 180 5.68 -17.57 7.45
N THR A 181 5.32 -18.25 8.53
CA THR A 181 3.96 -18.75 8.75
C THR A 181 3.40 -18.22 10.06
N LEU A 182 2.09 -18.05 10.09
CA LEU A 182 1.32 -17.60 11.24
C LEU A 182 0.29 -18.66 11.63
N GLY A 183 0.23 -18.98 12.92
CA GLY A 183 -0.72 -19.95 13.44
C GLY A 183 -0.68 -20.10 14.96
N ILE A 184 -1.31 -21.15 15.47
CA ILE A 184 -1.36 -21.51 16.90
C ILE A 184 -0.43 -22.70 17.14
N SER A 185 0.45 -22.58 18.14
CA SER A 185 1.22 -23.71 18.69
C SER A 185 1.11 -23.71 20.21
N ALA A 186 0.79 -24.87 20.79
CA ALA A 186 0.54 -25.04 22.23
C ALA A 186 -0.48 -24.03 22.80
N GLY A 187 -1.51 -23.69 22.02
CA GLY A 187 -2.58 -22.75 22.42
C GLY A 187 -2.18 -21.26 22.35
N LEU A 188 -0.99 -20.94 21.88
CA LEU A 188 -0.51 -19.56 21.75
C LEU A 188 -0.28 -19.19 20.27
N PRO A 189 -0.64 -17.98 19.84
CA PRO A 189 -0.24 -17.45 18.54
C PRO A 189 1.29 -17.42 18.39
N ARG A 190 1.79 -17.80 17.21
CA ARG A 190 3.22 -17.80 16.88
C ARG A 190 3.43 -17.34 15.44
N ILE A 191 4.52 -16.61 15.24
CA ILE A 191 5.09 -16.30 13.93
C ILE A 191 6.36 -17.13 13.81
N LEU A 192 6.48 -17.98 12.79
CA LEU A 192 7.64 -18.86 12.57
C LEU A 192 8.31 -18.56 11.23
N LYS A 193 9.64 -18.57 11.17
CA LYS A 193 10.40 -18.43 9.93
C LYS A 193 10.43 -19.75 9.18
N LEU A 194 9.97 -19.73 7.93
CA LEU A 194 10.00 -20.89 7.04
C LEU A 194 11.26 -20.91 6.18
N LYS A 195 11.54 -19.79 5.49
CA LYS A 195 12.63 -19.71 4.52
C LYS A 195 13.15 -18.29 4.33
N THR A 196 14.43 -18.16 4.03
CA THR A 196 15.07 -16.92 3.62
C THR A 196 15.49 -17.03 2.17
N ILE A 197 15.16 -16.03 1.35
CA ILE A 197 15.51 -15.97 -0.07
C ILE A 197 16.50 -14.80 -0.24
N PRO A 198 17.82 -15.07 -0.23
CA PRO A 198 18.83 -14.02 -0.32
C PRO A 198 18.78 -13.32 -1.68
N GLY A 199 19.13 -12.03 -1.71
CA GLY A 199 19.15 -11.22 -2.93
C GLY A 199 17.78 -10.81 -3.44
N ALA A 200 16.71 -11.50 -3.05
CA ALA A 200 15.35 -11.17 -3.42
C ALA A 200 14.85 -9.94 -2.65
N ASP A 201 14.15 -9.05 -3.35
CA ASP A 201 13.66 -7.80 -2.77
C ASP A 201 12.39 -7.31 -3.51
N HIS A 202 11.60 -6.51 -2.80
CA HIS A 202 10.29 -6.00 -3.20
C HIS A 202 9.30 -7.10 -3.62
N VAL A 203 8.68 -7.73 -2.62
CA VAL A 203 7.57 -8.68 -2.83
C VAL A 203 6.43 -8.00 -3.59
N LEU A 204 6.03 -8.60 -4.72
CA LEU A 204 4.96 -8.12 -5.60
C LEU A 204 3.69 -8.97 -5.50
N CYS A 205 3.82 -10.28 -5.24
CA CYS A 205 2.70 -11.18 -5.00
C CYS A 205 3.14 -12.44 -4.25
N LEU A 206 2.19 -13.09 -3.58
CA LEU A 206 2.36 -14.38 -2.93
C LEU A 206 1.13 -15.25 -3.24
N ARG A 207 1.34 -16.45 -3.79
CA ARG A 207 0.28 -17.45 -4.00
C ARG A 207 0.81 -18.88 -3.93
N GLY A 208 0.35 -19.66 -2.96
CA GLY A 208 0.86 -20.98 -2.62
C GLY A 208 2.37 -20.98 -2.36
N SER A 209 3.09 -21.80 -3.13
CA SER A 209 4.56 -21.83 -3.12
C SER A 209 5.20 -20.77 -4.02
N TYR A 210 4.40 -19.98 -4.75
CA TYR A 210 4.92 -19.02 -5.71
C TYR A 210 5.04 -17.63 -5.09
N LEU A 211 6.22 -17.05 -5.21
CA LEU A 211 6.56 -15.71 -4.79
C LEU A 211 6.94 -14.87 -6.00
N GLY A 212 6.31 -13.71 -6.14
CA GLY A 212 6.71 -12.69 -7.09
C GLY A 212 7.60 -11.63 -6.46
N VAL A 213 8.75 -11.35 -7.06
CA VAL A 213 9.67 -10.29 -6.62
C VAL A 213 10.06 -9.37 -7.77
N ALA A 214 10.28 -8.09 -7.47
CA ALA A 214 10.71 -7.12 -8.47
C ALA A 214 12.23 -7.18 -8.71
N VAL A 215 13.00 -7.56 -7.68
CA VAL A 215 14.46 -7.55 -7.70
C VAL A 215 15.02 -8.89 -7.23
N LEU A 216 16.06 -9.37 -7.89
CA LEU A 216 16.91 -10.47 -7.41
C LEU A 216 18.37 -10.14 -7.68
N ASP A 217 19.21 -10.28 -6.66
CA ASP A 217 20.65 -9.99 -6.72
C ASP A 217 20.96 -8.57 -7.23
N GLY A 218 20.05 -7.63 -6.90
CA GLY A 218 20.12 -6.23 -7.31
C GLY A 218 19.70 -5.95 -8.76
N ASP A 219 19.33 -6.96 -9.56
CA ASP A 219 18.75 -6.78 -10.90
C ASP A 219 17.25 -6.58 -10.82
N ASP A 220 16.77 -5.45 -11.33
CA ASP A 220 15.36 -5.05 -11.39
C ASP A 220 14.82 -4.96 -12.82
N SER A 221 15.59 -5.44 -13.81
CA SER A 221 15.24 -5.35 -15.22
C SER A 221 13.95 -6.10 -15.56
N ASN A 222 13.72 -7.23 -14.87
CA ASN A 222 12.55 -8.06 -15.08
C ASN A 222 12.12 -8.63 -13.72
N PRO A 223 10.81 -8.63 -13.42
CA PRO A 223 10.32 -9.32 -12.25
C PRO A 223 10.55 -10.83 -12.37
N ILE A 224 10.66 -11.48 -11.22
CA ILE A 224 10.97 -12.90 -11.12
C ILE A 224 9.85 -13.59 -10.35
N LEU A 225 9.40 -14.71 -10.89
CA LEU A 225 8.55 -15.64 -10.18
C LEU A 225 9.43 -16.77 -9.61
N LEU A 226 9.29 -17.04 -8.33
CA LEU A 226 10.04 -18.07 -7.61
C LEU A 226 9.06 -19.09 -7.06
N ASP A 227 9.35 -20.39 -7.20
CA ASP A 227 8.78 -21.40 -6.33
C ASP A 227 9.71 -21.51 -5.12
N TRP A 228 9.33 -20.89 -4.00
CA TRP A 228 10.19 -20.85 -2.83
C TRP A 228 10.31 -22.21 -2.14
N LYS A 229 9.42 -23.16 -2.39
CA LYS A 229 9.53 -24.52 -1.83
C LYS A 229 10.49 -25.37 -2.66
N GLU A 230 10.30 -25.38 -3.98
CA GLU A 230 11.07 -26.19 -4.92
C GLU A 230 12.33 -25.51 -5.47
N GLU A 231 12.59 -24.26 -5.07
CA GLU A 231 13.75 -23.44 -5.49
C GLU A 231 13.84 -23.23 -7.01
N SER A 232 12.71 -23.34 -7.69
CA SER A 232 12.61 -23.04 -9.12
C SER A 232 12.41 -21.53 -9.33
N GLN A 233 12.96 -20.99 -10.42
CA GLN A 233 12.87 -19.57 -10.73
C GLN A 233 12.57 -19.32 -12.21
N TRP A 234 11.76 -18.30 -12.48
CA TRP A 234 11.34 -17.89 -13.81
C TRP A 234 11.48 -16.37 -13.94
N VAL A 235 12.40 -15.93 -14.78
CA VAL A 235 12.56 -14.51 -15.13
C VAL A 235 11.49 -14.14 -16.15
N LEU A 236 10.63 -13.16 -15.84
CA LEU A 236 9.51 -12.77 -16.68
C LEU A 236 9.95 -11.78 -17.78
N LYS A 237 10.70 -12.29 -18.76
CA LYS A 237 11.32 -11.48 -19.83
C LYS A 237 10.30 -10.96 -20.85
N PRO A 238 10.52 -9.80 -21.48
CA PRO A 238 9.79 -9.39 -22.68
C PRO A 238 10.06 -10.34 -23.85
N SER A 239 9.16 -10.38 -24.83
CA SER A 239 9.31 -11.18 -26.06
C SER A 239 10.44 -10.69 -26.96
N VAL A 240 10.72 -9.39 -26.92
CA VAL A 240 11.79 -8.74 -27.69
C VAL A 240 12.87 -8.27 -26.71
N PRO A 241 14.16 -8.55 -26.97
CA PRO A 241 15.25 -8.03 -26.15
C PRO A 241 15.20 -6.51 -26.02
N ILE A 242 15.47 -5.99 -24.82
CA ILE A 242 15.45 -4.54 -24.53
C ILE A 242 16.40 -3.78 -25.48
N THR A 243 17.53 -4.39 -25.83
CA THR A 243 18.54 -3.82 -26.74
C THR A 243 18.04 -3.59 -28.17
N SER A 244 16.92 -4.22 -28.56
CA SER A 244 16.36 -4.10 -29.90
C SER A 244 15.38 -2.93 -30.04
N PHE A 245 14.99 -2.27 -28.94
CA PHE A 245 14.12 -1.11 -28.98
C PHE A 245 14.96 0.17 -29.13
N PRO A 246 14.73 0.99 -30.18
CA PRO A 246 15.43 2.25 -30.36
C PRO A 246 15.05 3.28 -29.27
N GLU A 247 13.91 3.09 -28.61
CA GLU A 247 13.43 3.90 -27.49
C GLU A 247 13.58 3.10 -26.18
N ILE A 248 14.53 3.51 -25.34
CA ILE A 248 14.83 2.90 -24.03
C ILE A 248 13.73 3.18 -23.00
N CYS A 249 12.69 3.92 -23.40
CA CYS A 249 11.47 4.25 -22.66
C CYS A 249 10.68 3.04 -22.11
N THR A 250 11.20 1.82 -22.24
CA THR A 250 10.58 0.57 -21.77
C THR A 250 11.29 -0.09 -20.61
N ARG A 251 12.49 0.38 -20.22
CA ARG A 251 13.16 -0.15 -19.03
C ARG A 251 12.54 0.49 -17.79
N ILE A 252 11.57 -0.21 -17.24
CA ILE A 252 10.85 0.28 -16.09
C ILE A 252 10.59 -0.86 -15.14
N THR A 253 10.70 -0.57 -13.85
CA THR A 253 10.43 -1.50 -12.76
C THR A 253 9.01 -2.02 -12.82
N CYS A 254 8.82 -3.29 -12.48
CA CYS A 254 7.49 -3.84 -12.27
C CYS A 254 6.83 -3.20 -11.03
N LEU A 255 5.69 -2.54 -11.24
CA LEU A 255 4.96 -1.83 -10.19
C LEU A 255 4.11 -2.76 -9.32
N ALA A 256 3.56 -3.82 -9.92
CA ALA A 256 2.69 -4.78 -9.27
C ALA A 256 2.67 -6.08 -10.06
N MET A 257 2.44 -7.19 -9.37
CA MET A 257 2.22 -8.48 -10.00
C MET A 257 1.03 -9.20 -9.35
N THR A 258 0.40 -10.10 -10.08
CA THR A 258 -0.58 -11.02 -9.50
C THR A 258 -0.59 -12.34 -10.24
N ILE A 259 -0.94 -13.42 -9.54
CA ILE A 259 -1.18 -14.72 -10.15
C ILE A 259 -2.69 -14.90 -10.21
N TRP A 260 -3.21 -14.97 -11.43
CA TRP A 260 -4.63 -15.00 -11.71
C TRP A 260 -4.98 -16.12 -12.68
N ASN A 261 -5.83 -17.07 -12.26
CA ASN A 261 -6.11 -18.29 -13.01
C ASN A 261 -4.81 -19.00 -13.45
N ALA A 262 -4.66 -19.22 -14.76
CA ALA A 262 -3.49 -19.82 -15.40
C ALA A 262 -2.47 -18.77 -15.90
N PHE A 263 -2.54 -17.54 -15.38
CA PHE A 263 -1.69 -16.44 -15.80
C PHE A 263 -0.91 -15.81 -14.65
N VAL A 264 0.24 -15.27 -15.01
CA VAL A 264 0.96 -14.28 -14.21
C VAL A 264 0.81 -12.95 -14.91
N VAL A 265 0.26 -11.94 -14.23
CA VAL A 265 0.06 -10.61 -14.79
C VAL A 265 1.01 -9.65 -14.08
N ALA A 266 1.91 -9.04 -14.85
CA ALA A 266 2.88 -8.06 -14.36
C ALA A 266 2.56 -6.69 -14.94
N ALA A 267 2.50 -5.68 -14.09
CA ALA A 267 2.24 -4.31 -14.48
C ALA A 267 3.52 -3.47 -14.46
N PHE A 268 3.65 -2.64 -15.49
CA PHE A 268 4.74 -1.69 -15.68
C PHE A 268 4.12 -0.31 -16.03
N PRO A 269 4.87 0.79 -15.92
CA PRO A 269 4.29 2.13 -16.06
C PRO A 269 3.58 2.49 -17.37
N ARG A 270 3.81 1.75 -18.46
CA ARG A 270 3.12 1.95 -19.75
C ARG A 270 2.48 0.68 -20.33
N GLN A 271 2.59 -0.46 -19.63
CA GLN A 271 2.18 -1.75 -20.19
C GLN A 271 1.75 -2.75 -19.12
N LEU A 272 0.84 -3.64 -19.51
CA LEU A 272 0.56 -4.89 -18.82
C LEU A 272 1.15 -6.04 -19.62
N ARG A 273 1.85 -6.95 -18.95
CA ARG A 273 2.37 -8.18 -19.55
C ARG A 273 1.69 -9.37 -18.90
N VAL A 274 1.20 -10.28 -19.74
CA VAL A 274 0.48 -11.49 -19.31
C VAL A 274 1.30 -12.71 -19.74
N TYR A 275 1.68 -13.52 -18.78
CA TYR A 275 2.50 -14.72 -18.96
C TYR A 275 1.70 -15.98 -18.63
N THR A 276 2.10 -17.12 -19.16
CA THR A 276 1.63 -18.42 -18.70
C THR A 276 2.06 -18.66 -17.26
N TYR A 277 1.21 -19.36 -16.51
CA TYR A 277 1.56 -19.89 -15.19
C TYR A 277 2.35 -21.22 -15.33
N PRO A 278 3.46 -21.41 -14.58
CA PRO A 278 4.29 -22.61 -14.70
C PRO A 278 3.54 -23.93 -14.51
N GLY A 279 2.56 -23.97 -13.60
CA GLY A 279 1.83 -25.19 -13.26
C GLY A 279 0.99 -25.78 -14.40
N SER A 280 0.69 -25.01 -15.45
CA SER A 280 -0.28 -25.41 -16.48
C SER A 280 0.34 -26.01 -17.75
N HIS A 281 1.55 -25.57 -18.15
CA HIS A 281 2.06 -25.85 -19.52
C HIS A 281 3.56 -26.19 -19.62
N GLY A 282 4.25 -26.46 -18.51
CA GLY A 282 5.66 -26.87 -18.50
C GLY A 282 6.54 -25.94 -17.67
N ALA A 283 7.85 -26.16 -17.70
CA ALA A 283 8.80 -25.48 -16.81
C ALA A 283 9.10 -24.01 -17.16
N SER A 284 8.27 -23.30 -17.94
CA SER A 284 8.50 -21.90 -18.37
C SER A 284 7.28 -20.98 -18.27
N CYS A 285 7.52 -19.73 -17.88
CA CYS A 285 6.57 -18.60 -17.98
C CYS A 285 6.72 -17.91 -19.34
N GLU A 286 5.89 -18.27 -20.32
CA GLU A 286 5.91 -17.68 -21.65
C GLU A 286 5.07 -16.40 -21.70
N LEU A 287 5.58 -15.33 -22.30
CA LEU A 287 4.83 -14.09 -22.50
C LEU A 287 3.77 -14.30 -23.58
N LEU A 288 2.50 -14.23 -23.20
CA LEU A 288 1.36 -14.36 -24.11
C LEU A 288 0.97 -13.03 -24.73
N HIS A 289 0.81 -12.00 -23.88
CA HIS A 289 0.29 -10.70 -24.29
C HIS A 289 1.09 -9.56 -23.69
N THR A 290 1.33 -8.52 -24.49
CA THR A 290 1.78 -7.22 -24.02
C THR A 290 0.74 -6.21 -24.45
N HIS A 291 0.17 -5.53 -23.46
CA HIS A 291 -0.85 -4.54 -23.68
C HIS A 291 -0.32 -3.16 -23.32
N SER A 292 -0.30 -2.23 -24.27
CA SER A 292 -0.07 -0.82 -23.96
C SER A 292 -1.25 -0.28 -23.18
N VAL A 293 -1.00 0.26 -22.00
CA VAL A 293 -2.02 0.87 -21.16
C VAL A 293 -1.84 2.38 -21.23
N LEU A 294 -2.95 3.11 -21.35
CA LEU A 294 -2.92 4.58 -21.25
C LEU A 294 -1.96 5.22 -22.27
N ALA A 295 -1.92 4.71 -23.50
CA ALA A 295 -0.99 5.19 -24.54
C ALA A 295 -1.05 6.70 -24.81
N ASP A 296 -2.19 7.34 -24.55
CA ASP A 296 -2.42 8.77 -24.72
C ASP A 296 -2.26 9.59 -23.41
N VAL A 297 -1.90 8.93 -22.29
CA VAL A 297 -1.99 9.49 -20.95
C VAL A 297 -0.63 9.37 -20.23
N SER A 298 -0.50 10.14 -19.15
CA SER A 298 0.64 10.15 -18.23
C SER A 298 1.03 8.76 -17.72
N VAL A 299 2.28 8.68 -17.27
CA VAL A 299 2.94 7.49 -16.74
C VAL A 299 2.17 6.93 -15.54
N ILE A 300 2.02 5.60 -15.47
CA ILE A 300 1.45 4.91 -14.31
C ILE A 300 2.52 4.77 -13.24
N ASP A 301 2.22 5.11 -11.99
CA ASP A 301 3.13 4.95 -10.85
C ASP A 301 2.60 4.04 -9.74
N GLY A 302 1.33 3.66 -9.82
CA GLY A 302 0.72 2.71 -8.90
C GLY A 302 -0.27 1.78 -9.59
N VAL A 303 -0.25 0.50 -9.24
CA VAL A 303 -1.21 -0.49 -9.77
C VAL A 303 -1.76 -1.36 -8.66
N ARG A 304 -3.06 -1.65 -8.71
CA ARG A 304 -3.72 -2.65 -7.87
C ARG A 304 -4.54 -3.59 -8.73
N PHE A 305 -4.44 -4.87 -8.44
CA PHE A 305 -5.25 -5.91 -9.06
C PHE A 305 -6.44 -6.24 -8.16
N VAL A 306 -7.62 -6.37 -8.75
CA VAL A 306 -8.85 -6.71 -8.03
C VAL A 306 -9.35 -8.06 -8.56
N ASN A 307 -9.14 -9.11 -7.77
CA ASN A 307 -9.61 -10.45 -8.10
C ASN A 307 -10.93 -10.76 -7.37
N ASN A 308 -12.04 -10.66 -8.09
CA ASN A 308 -13.37 -10.91 -7.55
C ASN A 308 -13.69 -12.41 -7.35
N GLN A 309 -12.79 -13.33 -7.74
CA GLN A 309 -13.05 -14.78 -7.65
C GLN A 309 -12.94 -15.36 -6.25
N LEU A 310 -12.20 -14.70 -5.35
CA LEU A 310 -11.82 -15.25 -4.04
C LEU A 310 -13.02 -15.51 -3.10
N ILE A 311 -14.24 -15.12 -3.49
CA ILE A 311 -15.42 -15.12 -2.62
C ILE A 311 -16.36 -16.30 -2.88
N SER A 312 -16.16 -17.11 -3.93
CA SER A 312 -16.98 -18.32 -4.08
C SER A 312 -16.42 -19.40 -3.14
N PRO A 313 -17.07 -19.72 -2.00
CA PRO A 313 -16.69 -20.90 -1.24
C PRO A 313 -16.74 -22.10 -2.18
N GLN A 314 -15.77 -23.00 -2.03
CA GLN A 314 -15.61 -24.27 -2.75
C GLN A 314 -16.84 -25.19 -2.60
N GLU A 315 -17.98 -24.80 -3.14
CA GLU A 315 -19.02 -25.74 -3.50
C GLU A 315 -18.77 -26.08 -4.97
N ASP A 316 -18.55 -27.37 -5.25
CA ASP A 316 -18.05 -27.99 -6.49
C ASP A 316 -18.85 -27.71 -7.77
N THR A 317 -19.69 -26.68 -7.79
CA THR A 317 -20.28 -26.18 -9.02
C THR A 317 -19.18 -25.57 -9.87
N GLU A 318 -18.79 -26.26 -10.93
CA GLU A 318 -17.97 -25.78 -12.05
C GLU A 318 -18.60 -24.51 -12.65
N GLY A 319 -18.43 -23.38 -11.96
CA GLY A 319 -18.95 -22.09 -12.38
C GLY A 319 -18.19 -21.64 -13.62
N THR A 320 -18.73 -21.91 -14.80
CA THR A 320 -18.22 -21.49 -16.11
C THR A 320 -18.34 -19.98 -16.36
N GLY A 321 -18.54 -19.17 -15.31
CA GLY A 321 -18.63 -17.73 -15.43
C GLY A 321 -17.28 -17.15 -15.85
N ALA A 322 -17.24 -16.37 -16.94
CA ALA A 322 -16.04 -15.67 -17.37
C ALA A 322 -15.63 -14.65 -16.31
N THR A 323 -14.66 -15.03 -15.49
CA THR A 323 -14.09 -14.18 -14.46
C THR A 323 -13.19 -13.15 -15.11
N HIS A 324 -13.33 -11.88 -14.72
CA HIS A 324 -12.47 -10.79 -15.15
C HIS A 324 -11.52 -10.40 -14.02
N LEU A 325 -10.29 -10.01 -14.37
CA LEU A 325 -9.37 -9.36 -13.44
C LEU A 325 -9.44 -7.86 -13.67
N HIS A 326 -9.92 -7.09 -12.70
CA HIS A 326 -9.85 -5.63 -12.83
C HIS A 326 -8.47 -5.15 -12.42
N VAL A 327 -7.99 -4.14 -13.14
CA VAL A 327 -6.72 -3.47 -12.90
C VAL A 327 -7.01 -2.00 -12.68
N VAL A 328 -6.62 -1.49 -11.52
CA VAL A 328 -6.72 -0.08 -11.16
C VAL A 328 -5.33 0.53 -11.26
N PHE A 329 -5.21 1.57 -12.07
CA PHE A 329 -3.98 2.32 -12.30
C PHE A 329 -4.08 3.67 -11.60
N LYS A 330 -2.99 4.11 -10.99
CA LYS A 330 -2.74 5.49 -10.56
C LYS A 330 -1.66 6.07 -11.46
N THR A 331 -1.90 7.26 -12.00
CA THR A 331 -0.91 8.00 -12.76
C THR A 331 -0.10 8.89 -11.83
N ILE A 332 1.03 9.35 -12.35
CA ILE A 332 1.89 10.33 -11.70
C ILE A 332 1.16 11.60 -11.26
N HIS A 333 0.08 12.00 -11.92
CA HIS A 333 -0.69 13.19 -11.54
C HIS A 333 -1.79 12.88 -10.51
N GLY A 334 -1.75 11.71 -9.86
CA GLY A 334 -2.76 11.26 -8.92
C GLY A 334 -4.12 10.98 -9.57
N GLU A 335 -4.19 10.88 -10.90
CA GLU A 335 -5.38 10.43 -11.60
C GLU A 335 -5.47 8.91 -11.53
N PHE A 336 -6.67 8.36 -11.56
CA PHE A 336 -6.87 6.93 -11.45
C PHE A 336 -7.79 6.40 -12.54
N TYR A 337 -7.43 5.25 -13.06
CA TYR A 337 -8.07 4.59 -14.18
C TYR A 337 -8.36 3.15 -13.82
N ALA A 338 -9.41 2.58 -14.38
CA ALA A 338 -9.70 1.17 -14.20
C ALA A 338 -9.93 0.51 -15.56
N GLN A 339 -9.48 -0.73 -15.68
CA GLN A 339 -9.66 -1.57 -16.86
C GLN A 339 -9.83 -3.02 -16.41
N ALA A 340 -10.22 -3.92 -17.32
CA ALA A 340 -10.37 -5.34 -17.02
C ALA A 340 -9.61 -6.21 -18.02
N LEU A 341 -9.08 -7.33 -17.56
CA LEU A 341 -8.62 -8.44 -18.37
C LEU A 341 -9.70 -9.52 -18.39
N ASP A 342 -9.98 -10.09 -19.56
CA ASP A 342 -10.85 -11.27 -19.71
C ASP A 342 -10.12 -12.56 -19.35
N SER A 343 -10.86 -13.67 -19.33
CA SER A 343 -10.33 -15.00 -19.00
C SER A 343 -9.22 -15.53 -19.93
N ASN A 344 -8.93 -14.84 -21.04
CA ASN A 344 -7.82 -15.16 -21.93
C ASN A 344 -6.61 -14.23 -21.70
N GLY A 345 -6.69 -13.34 -20.71
CA GLY A 345 -5.67 -12.33 -20.45
C GLY A 345 -5.66 -11.19 -21.47
N GLN A 346 -6.77 -10.94 -22.18
CA GLN A 346 -6.91 -9.83 -23.11
C GLN A 346 -7.56 -8.63 -22.43
N LEU A 347 -7.00 -7.42 -22.64
CA LEU A 347 -7.61 -6.19 -22.14
C LEU A 347 -8.97 -5.94 -22.80
N GLN A 348 -9.96 -5.63 -21.98
CA GLN A 348 -11.31 -5.30 -22.39
C GLN A 348 -11.51 -3.78 -22.39
N GLY A 349 -11.93 -3.24 -23.52
CA GLY A 349 -12.27 -1.81 -23.67
C GLY A 349 -11.08 -0.86 -23.47
N LYS A 350 -11.38 0.44 -23.42
CA LYS A 350 -10.40 1.48 -23.04
C LYS A 350 -10.38 1.63 -21.52
N ALA A 351 -9.23 2.00 -20.96
CA ALA A 351 -9.13 2.39 -19.56
C ALA A 351 -10.10 3.54 -19.26
N VAL A 352 -10.86 3.41 -18.17
CA VAL A 352 -11.87 4.39 -17.78
C VAL A 352 -11.32 5.23 -16.64
N LYS A 353 -11.22 6.54 -16.87
CA LYS A 353 -10.87 7.49 -15.81
C LYS A 353 -11.97 7.46 -14.75
N CYS A 354 -11.58 7.19 -13.52
CA CYS A 354 -12.49 7.21 -12.41
C CYS A 354 -12.52 8.65 -11.84
N ALA A 355 -13.71 9.13 -11.45
CA ALA A 355 -13.88 10.50 -11.01
C ALA A 355 -13.74 10.60 -9.50
N VAL A 356 -12.61 11.13 -9.00
CA VAL A 356 -12.49 11.49 -7.58
C VAL A 356 -13.43 12.67 -7.35
N PRO A 357 -14.38 12.58 -6.41
CA PRO A 357 -15.23 13.72 -6.08
C PRO A 357 -14.34 14.86 -5.56
N ARG A 358 -14.59 16.07 -6.06
CA ARG A 358 -13.99 17.27 -5.47
C ARG A 358 -14.77 17.60 -4.20
N PRO A 359 -14.10 17.81 -3.05
CA PRO A 359 -14.73 18.40 -1.88
C PRO A 359 -15.37 19.73 -2.29
N ALA A 360 -16.58 20.02 -1.81
CA ALA A 360 -17.33 21.22 -2.20
C ALA A 360 -16.54 22.53 -1.94
N ASP A 361 -15.63 22.49 -0.96
CA ASP A 361 -14.84 23.64 -0.53
C ASP A 361 -13.46 23.73 -1.21
N GLU A 362 -13.09 22.78 -2.08
CA GLU A 362 -11.76 22.73 -2.69
C GLU A 362 -11.80 23.16 -4.17
N VAL A 363 -11.17 24.31 -4.44
CA VAL A 363 -11.00 24.86 -5.80
C VAL A 363 -9.97 24.06 -6.61
N PHE A 364 -9.08 23.33 -5.93
CA PHE A 364 -7.94 22.64 -6.54
C PHE A 364 -8.26 21.17 -6.87
N PRO A 365 -7.59 20.60 -7.90
CA PRO A 365 -7.68 19.18 -8.16
C PRO A 365 -7.17 18.38 -6.95
N VAL A 366 -7.96 17.39 -6.56
CA VAL A 366 -7.59 16.39 -5.57
C VAL A 366 -6.82 15.28 -6.27
N GLU A 367 -5.67 14.94 -5.72
CA GLU A 367 -4.79 13.89 -6.18
C GLU A 367 -4.90 12.68 -5.27
N LEU A 368 -4.97 11.50 -5.88
CA LEU A 368 -4.83 10.26 -5.15
C LEU A 368 -3.35 10.06 -4.82
N VAL A 369 -3.06 9.99 -3.53
CA VAL A 369 -1.72 9.73 -2.97
C VAL A 369 -1.59 8.22 -2.84
N LEU A 370 -2.17 7.57 -1.83
CA LEU A 370 -2.08 6.11 -1.68
C LEU A 370 -3.37 5.43 -2.06
N MET A 371 -3.30 4.16 -2.45
CA MET A 371 -4.49 3.32 -2.64
C MET A 371 -4.30 1.90 -2.14
N THR A 372 -5.39 1.36 -1.59
CA THR A 372 -5.55 -0.04 -1.28
C THR A 372 -6.93 -0.53 -1.71
N ILE A 373 -7.02 -1.83 -2.00
CA ILE A 373 -8.25 -2.51 -2.37
C ILE A 373 -8.71 -3.29 -1.15
N GLY A 374 -10.00 -3.20 -0.84
CA GLY A 374 -10.59 -3.99 0.24
C GLY A 374 -10.41 -5.48 0.00
N TYR A 375 -10.32 -6.27 1.06
CA TYR A 375 -10.06 -7.71 1.00
C TYR A 375 -10.94 -8.47 -0.01
N THR A 376 -12.21 -8.10 -0.18
CA THR A 376 -13.13 -8.73 -1.15
C THR A 376 -13.06 -8.14 -2.56
N GLY A 377 -12.32 -7.05 -2.75
CA GLY A 377 -12.26 -6.34 -4.03
C GLY A 377 -13.52 -5.55 -4.38
N ARG A 378 -14.44 -5.37 -3.42
CA ARG A 378 -15.70 -4.64 -3.63
C ARG A 378 -15.60 -3.17 -3.25
N ARG A 379 -14.59 -2.80 -2.46
CA ARG A 379 -14.31 -1.41 -2.10
C ARG A 379 -12.88 -1.03 -2.41
N PHE A 380 -12.72 0.25 -2.69
CA PHE A 380 -11.46 0.94 -2.86
C PHE A 380 -11.30 1.92 -1.70
N LEU A 381 -10.10 2.01 -1.14
CA LEU A 381 -9.72 3.06 -0.20
C LEU A 381 -8.53 3.83 -0.76
N GLY A 382 -8.66 5.14 -0.85
CA GLY A 382 -7.64 6.07 -1.29
C GLY A 382 -7.28 7.06 -0.19
N LEU A 383 -6.00 7.38 -0.05
CA LEU A 383 -5.56 8.60 0.61
C LEU A 383 -5.49 9.68 -0.45
N ILE A 384 -6.27 10.74 -0.28
CA ILE A 384 -6.32 11.86 -1.21
C ILE A 384 -5.72 13.10 -0.57
N SER A 385 -5.13 13.94 -1.41
CA SER A 385 -4.62 15.23 -0.98
C SER A 385 -4.73 16.28 -2.08
N SER A 386 -4.54 17.54 -1.73
CA SER A 386 -4.53 18.64 -2.70
C SER A 386 -3.09 19.08 -2.98
N LYS A 387 -2.81 19.48 -4.23
CA LYS A 387 -1.52 20.09 -4.64
C LYS A 387 -1.08 21.27 -3.76
N ARG A 388 -2.02 21.93 -3.06
CA ARG A 388 -1.66 22.88 -2.01
C ARG A 388 -1.40 22.08 -0.74
N HIS A 389 -0.14 21.65 -0.64
CA HIS A 389 0.43 20.66 0.25
C HIS A 389 0.30 20.90 1.78
N CYS A 390 -0.60 21.79 2.21
CA CYS A 390 -0.74 22.23 3.60
C CYS A 390 -2.01 21.69 4.27
N LEU A 391 -2.97 21.15 3.50
CA LEU A 391 -4.16 20.53 4.07
C LEU A 391 -3.86 19.09 4.51
N PRO A 392 -4.44 18.63 5.62
CA PRO A 392 -4.38 17.23 6.01
C PRO A 392 -4.88 16.30 4.90
N PRO A 393 -4.10 15.26 4.54
CA PRO A 393 -4.60 14.20 3.67
C PRO A 393 -5.90 13.62 4.21
N LYS A 394 -6.83 13.31 3.32
CA LYS A 394 -8.15 12.76 3.66
C LYS A 394 -8.28 11.34 3.13
N LEU A 395 -9.10 10.53 3.78
CA LEU A 395 -9.42 9.19 3.28
C LEU A 395 -10.66 9.24 2.41
N LEU A 396 -10.61 8.57 1.27
CA LEU A 396 -11.67 8.40 0.29
C LEU A 396 -12.02 6.91 0.22
N ILE A 397 -13.30 6.56 0.32
CA ILE A 397 -13.79 5.23 0.02
C ILE A 397 -14.66 5.27 -1.24
N ALA A 398 -14.61 4.21 -2.04
CA ALA A 398 -15.47 4.02 -3.21
C ALA A 398 -15.91 2.55 -3.34
N GLY A 399 -17.08 2.33 -3.94
CA GLY A 399 -17.54 1.03 -4.42
C GLY A 399 -16.84 0.62 -5.71
N ILE A 400 -16.48 -0.66 -5.84
CA ILE A 400 -15.99 -1.27 -7.08
C ILE A 400 -17.11 -2.18 -7.60
N ARG A 401 -17.67 -1.83 -8.75
CA ARG A 401 -18.75 -2.61 -9.36
C ARG A 401 -18.21 -3.95 -9.87
N PRO A 402 -18.89 -5.07 -9.57
CA PRO A 402 -18.63 -6.31 -10.28
C PRO A 402 -18.76 -6.09 -11.80
N SER A 403 -17.91 -6.76 -12.58
CA SER A 403 -18.18 -6.95 -14.01
C SER A 403 -19.48 -7.74 -14.15
N GLN A 404 -20.62 -7.05 -14.28
CA GLN A 404 -21.85 -7.69 -14.67
C GLN A 404 -21.72 -7.97 -16.16
N SER A 405 -21.78 -9.25 -16.55
CA SER A 405 -21.94 -9.66 -17.94
C SER A 405 -23.32 -9.18 -18.40
N GLN A 406 -23.46 -7.90 -18.75
CA GLN A 406 -24.67 -7.38 -19.34
C GLN A 406 -24.78 -7.92 -20.77
N ALA A 407 -25.26 -9.15 -20.88
CA ALA A 407 -25.68 -9.74 -22.14
C ALA A 407 -26.85 -8.90 -22.67
N GLY A 408 -26.54 -7.91 -23.51
CA GLY A 408 -27.53 -7.08 -24.20
C GLY A 408 -27.45 -5.56 -23.97
N CYS A 409 -26.46 -5.03 -23.23
CA CYS A 409 -26.27 -3.57 -23.20
C CYS A 409 -25.51 -3.11 -24.46
N ASP A 410 -26.14 -2.25 -25.25
CA ASP A 410 -25.51 -1.65 -26.44
C ASP A 410 -24.20 -0.96 -26.03
N ARG A 411 -23.09 -1.42 -26.63
CA ARG A 411 -21.68 -1.10 -26.31
C ARG A 411 -21.33 0.39 -26.16
N LEU A 412 -22.23 1.31 -26.52
CA LEU A 412 -21.99 2.74 -26.56
C LEU A 412 -22.64 3.52 -25.41
N SER A 413 -23.58 2.94 -24.64
CA SER A 413 -24.38 3.68 -23.65
C SER A 413 -24.15 3.25 -22.19
N CYS A 414 -23.44 2.17 -21.93
CA CYS A 414 -23.27 1.67 -20.57
C CYS A 414 -22.24 2.59 -19.87
N ASN A 415 -22.66 3.25 -18.78
CA ASN A 415 -21.77 4.04 -17.92
C ASN A 415 -20.69 3.10 -17.35
N ASN A 416 -19.50 3.10 -17.97
CA ASN A 416 -18.40 2.21 -17.65
C ASN A 416 -17.66 2.59 -16.34
N ASN A 417 -18.31 3.30 -15.43
CA ASN A 417 -17.72 3.66 -14.14
C ASN A 417 -17.57 2.40 -13.28
N ILE A 418 -16.34 1.87 -13.25
CA ILE A 418 -15.95 0.74 -12.40
C ILE A 418 -16.01 1.16 -10.92
N CYS A 419 -15.60 2.38 -10.61
CA CYS A 419 -15.64 2.92 -9.25
C CYS A 419 -16.84 3.88 -9.07
N THR A 420 -17.65 3.65 -8.04
CA THR A 420 -18.85 4.44 -7.71
C THR A 420 -18.95 4.80 -6.23
N ASP A 421 -19.98 5.55 -5.84
CA ASP A 421 -20.34 5.80 -4.44
C ASP A 421 -19.20 6.39 -3.59
N TYR A 422 -18.49 7.35 -4.18
CA TYR A 422 -17.37 8.00 -3.52
C TYR A 422 -17.81 8.76 -2.27
N ARG A 423 -17.06 8.55 -1.18
CA ARG A 423 -17.26 9.20 0.10
C ARG A 423 -15.93 9.55 0.74
N ILE A 424 -15.81 10.78 1.21
CA ILE A 424 -14.68 11.20 2.05
C ILE A 424 -15.01 10.79 3.48
N LEU A 425 -14.12 10.03 4.10
CA LEU A 425 -14.30 9.55 5.47
C LEU A 425 -13.99 10.67 6.46
N PRO A 426 -14.74 10.76 7.57
CA PRO A 426 -14.36 11.63 8.67
C PRO A 426 -13.04 11.14 9.26
N THR A 427 -12.05 12.03 9.32
CA THR A 427 -10.71 11.74 9.88
C THR A 427 -10.62 12.04 11.38
N ALA A 428 -11.75 12.33 12.04
CA ALA A 428 -11.76 12.51 13.48
C ALA A 428 -11.23 11.26 14.19
N ASN A 429 -10.32 11.45 15.15
CA ASN A 429 -9.65 10.39 15.92
C ASN A 429 -8.70 9.48 15.12
N PHE A 430 -8.51 9.70 13.82
CA PHE A 430 -7.42 9.05 13.08
C PHE A 430 -6.07 9.60 13.51
N PRO A 431 -4.98 8.82 13.32
CA PRO A 431 -3.65 9.40 13.48
C PRO A 431 -3.43 10.44 12.38
N HIS A 432 -2.44 11.30 12.58
CA HIS A 432 -2.07 12.30 11.59
C HIS A 432 -1.62 11.63 10.28
N LEU A 433 -2.46 11.71 9.25
CA LEU A 433 -2.23 11.07 7.96
C LEU A 433 -1.13 11.75 7.13
N HIS A 434 -0.56 12.85 7.62
CA HIS A 434 0.67 13.44 7.08
C HIS A 434 1.86 12.49 7.26
N PHE A 435 1.93 11.74 8.37
CA PHE A 435 3.09 10.94 8.75
C PHE A 435 3.09 9.55 8.11
N TRP A 436 3.33 9.55 6.80
CA TRP A 436 3.52 8.35 5.98
C TRP A 436 2.68 7.15 6.36
N PRO A 437 1.38 7.18 6.06
CA PRO A 437 0.52 6.12 6.51
C PRO A 437 0.68 4.88 5.62
N CYS A 438 0.76 3.71 6.23
CA CYS A 438 0.50 2.44 5.55
C CYS A 438 -0.91 1.97 5.92
N PHE A 439 -1.60 1.34 4.96
CA PHE A 439 -3.00 0.95 5.13
C PHE A 439 -3.23 -0.51 4.75
N ASP A 440 -4.16 -1.14 5.47
CA ASP A 440 -4.84 -2.33 4.97
C ASP A 440 -6.34 -2.27 5.30
N PHE A 441 -7.17 -2.92 4.49
CA PHE A 441 -8.62 -2.76 4.55
C PHE A 441 -9.37 -4.06 4.33
N ASP A 442 -10.12 -4.49 5.34
CA ASP A 442 -11.13 -5.55 5.20
C ASP A 442 -12.51 -4.91 4.98
N ASP A 443 -12.89 -4.81 3.71
CA ASP A 443 -14.15 -4.19 3.29
C ASP A 443 -15.39 -5.05 3.58
N SER A 444 -15.22 -6.32 3.94
CA SER A 444 -16.32 -7.20 4.34
C SER A 444 -16.67 -7.11 5.81
N ARG A 445 -15.70 -6.69 6.63
CA ARG A 445 -15.89 -6.40 8.06
C ARG A 445 -16.00 -4.93 8.38
N GLY A 446 -15.60 -4.06 7.44
CA GLY A 446 -15.48 -2.64 7.71
C GLY A 446 -14.40 -2.36 8.74
N VAL A 447 -13.22 -2.98 8.57
CA VAL A 447 -12.06 -2.74 9.43
C VAL A 447 -10.96 -2.12 8.59
N LEU A 448 -10.55 -0.92 8.95
CA LEU A 448 -9.42 -0.20 8.36
C LEU A 448 -8.27 -0.17 9.37
N LEU A 449 -7.11 -0.63 8.94
CA LEU A 449 -5.87 -0.59 9.69
C LEU A 449 -4.95 0.48 9.11
N THR A 450 -4.43 1.35 9.97
CA THR A 450 -3.50 2.42 9.60
C THR A 450 -2.26 2.35 10.49
N GLY A 451 -1.08 2.35 9.91
CA GLY A 451 0.19 2.55 10.62
C GLY A 451 0.84 3.86 10.18
N THR A 452 1.55 4.58 11.07
CA THR A 452 2.24 5.84 10.72
C THR A 452 3.74 5.77 10.98
N SER A 453 4.50 6.68 10.35
CA SER A 453 5.94 6.84 10.60
C SER A 453 6.28 7.29 12.03
N ARG A 454 5.28 7.80 12.78
CA ARG A 454 5.41 8.11 14.21
C ARG A 454 5.21 6.90 15.14
N GLY A 455 4.92 5.74 14.56
CA GLY A 455 4.76 4.50 15.32
C GLY A 455 3.40 4.30 15.94
N GLU A 456 2.40 4.99 15.41
CA GLU A 456 1.01 4.83 15.78
C GLU A 456 0.38 3.76 14.89
N LEU A 457 -0.35 2.84 15.51
CA LEU A 457 -1.16 1.84 14.83
C LEU A 457 -2.60 2.11 15.21
N CYS A 458 -3.49 2.34 14.24
CA CYS A 458 -4.89 2.65 14.50
C CYS A 458 -5.81 1.73 13.74
N VAL A 459 -6.86 1.30 14.42
CA VAL A 459 -7.90 0.43 13.87
C VAL A 459 -9.19 1.22 13.88
N ALA A 460 -9.71 1.49 12.69
CA ALA A 460 -11.00 2.12 12.49
C ALA A 460 -12.05 1.09 12.09
N ARG A 461 -13.25 1.19 12.67
CA ARG A 461 -14.38 0.31 12.37
C ARG A 461 -15.56 1.12 11.83
N PHE A 462 -16.12 0.64 10.72
CA PHE A 462 -17.35 1.19 10.12
C PHE A 462 -18.61 0.68 10.83
N VAL A 463 -18.52 -0.47 11.48
CA VAL A 463 -19.64 -1.11 12.18
C VAL A 463 -19.19 -1.63 13.55
N GLN A 464 -20.14 -1.75 14.48
CA GLN A 464 -19.89 -2.32 15.81
C GLN A 464 -19.52 -3.80 15.69
N GLY A 465 -18.67 -4.28 16.61
CA GLY A 465 -18.08 -5.62 16.55
C GLY A 465 -19.06 -6.78 16.85
N ASP A 466 -20.21 -6.50 17.45
CA ASP A 466 -21.21 -7.46 17.93
C ASP A 466 -22.26 -7.86 16.88
N ILE A 467 -22.20 -7.28 15.67
CA ILE A 467 -23.17 -7.59 14.60
C ILE A 467 -23.03 -9.04 14.11
N ILE A 468 -21.83 -9.59 14.13
CA ILE A 468 -21.54 -10.93 13.63
C ILE A 468 -21.55 -11.91 14.81
N LEU A 469 -22.28 -13.01 14.65
CA LEU A 469 -22.41 -14.01 15.70
C LEU A 469 -21.02 -14.63 16.02
N PRO A 470 -20.56 -14.61 17.29
CA PRO A 470 -19.28 -15.23 17.66
C PRO A 470 -19.23 -16.70 17.25
N GLY A 471 -18.08 -17.14 16.73
CA GLY A 471 -17.91 -18.50 16.24
C GLY A 471 -18.64 -18.81 14.93
N SER A 472 -19.25 -17.84 14.25
CA SER A 472 -19.75 -18.04 12.88
C SER A 472 -18.65 -17.91 11.81
N LEU A 473 -17.50 -17.33 12.14
CA LEU A 473 -16.38 -17.14 11.24
C LEU A 473 -15.25 -18.16 11.48
N MET A 474 -14.34 -18.26 10.52
CA MET A 474 -13.06 -18.95 10.63
C MET A 474 -11.94 -17.96 10.95
N ASP A 475 -12.20 -16.99 11.82
CA ASP A 475 -11.26 -15.91 12.17
C ASP A 475 -10.21 -16.31 13.22
N GLU A 476 -10.19 -17.56 13.65
CA GLU A 476 -9.12 -18.14 14.46
C GLU A 476 -7.89 -18.46 13.60
N LEU A 477 -6.69 -18.36 14.18
CA LEU A 477 -5.46 -18.75 13.48
C LEU A 477 -5.39 -20.28 13.30
N PRO A 478 -4.87 -20.78 12.17
CA PRO A 478 -4.73 -22.21 11.93
C PRO A 478 -3.70 -22.84 12.87
N ALA A 479 -3.81 -24.14 13.13
CA ALA A 479 -2.81 -24.87 13.90
C ALA A 479 -1.50 -25.02 13.11
N LEU A 480 -0.37 -24.72 13.75
CA LEU A 480 0.95 -24.91 13.15
C LEU A 480 1.34 -26.39 13.13
N LYS A 481 2.08 -26.81 12.11
CA LYS A 481 2.55 -28.20 11.98
C LYS A 481 3.73 -28.41 12.93
N ALA A 482 3.74 -29.53 13.66
CA ALA A 482 4.77 -29.83 14.67
C ALA A 482 6.21 -29.90 14.12
N THR A 483 6.38 -30.05 12.80
CA THR A 483 7.68 -30.03 12.12
C THR A 483 8.38 -28.68 12.16
N ASP A 484 7.63 -27.62 12.46
CA ASP A 484 8.09 -26.24 12.33
C ASP A 484 8.69 -25.71 13.65
N ASP A 485 8.68 -26.53 14.71
CA ASP A 485 9.07 -26.15 16.09
C ASP A 485 10.59 -26.16 16.31
N ARG A 486 11.35 -25.59 15.36
CA ARG A 486 12.75 -25.25 15.61
C ARG A 486 12.75 -24.12 16.62
N LYS A 487 13.41 -24.31 17.76
CA LYS A 487 13.60 -23.26 18.78
C LYS A 487 14.29 -22.05 18.14
N GLU A 488 13.50 -21.09 17.69
CA GLU A 488 14.04 -19.81 17.27
C GLU A 488 14.60 -19.09 18.49
N PRO A 489 15.75 -18.42 18.36
CA PRO A 489 16.24 -17.56 19.41
C PRO A 489 15.22 -16.45 19.63
N SER A 490 14.55 -16.44 20.78
CA SER A 490 13.60 -15.40 21.20
C SER A 490 14.30 -14.09 21.62
N GLY A 491 15.54 -13.89 21.17
CA GLY A 491 16.36 -12.75 21.53
C GLY A 491 16.22 -11.62 20.53
N LEU A 492 16.57 -10.41 20.97
CA LEU A 492 16.76 -9.26 20.09
C LEU A 492 17.76 -9.64 19.00
N VAL A 493 17.34 -9.49 17.75
CA VAL A 493 18.22 -9.63 16.58
C VAL A 493 18.91 -8.29 16.37
N THR A 494 20.24 -8.29 16.29
CA THR A 494 21.01 -7.09 15.99
C THR A 494 20.68 -6.60 14.58
N MET A 495 20.47 -5.29 14.44
CA MET A 495 20.27 -4.66 13.13
C MET A 495 21.52 -4.79 12.26
N ASP A 496 21.38 -5.42 11.08
CA ASP A 496 22.42 -5.53 10.05
C ASP A 496 22.17 -4.47 8.97
N LEU A 497 22.17 -3.21 9.38
CA LEU A 497 22.02 -2.08 8.45
C LEU A 497 23.34 -1.79 7.74
N PRO A 498 23.32 -1.18 6.54
CA PRO A 498 24.53 -0.64 5.93
C PRO A 498 25.32 0.23 6.92
N LEU A 499 26.64 0.09 6.92
CA LEU A 499 27.54 0.75 7.89
C LEU A 499 27.30 2.25 8.01
N LEU A 500 26.88 2.90 6.92
CA LEU A 500 26.61 4.32 6.92
C LEU A 500 25.57 4.76 7.97
N TYR A 501 24.58 3.92 8.27
CA TYR A 501 23.60 4.25 9.31
C TYR A 501 24.24 4.36 10.69
N GLN A 502 25.38 3.70 10.92
CA GLN A 502 26.17 3.79 12.15
C GLN A 502 27.05 5.05 12.20
N PHE A 503 27.46 5.56 11.03
CA PHE A 503 28.37 6.71 10.89
C PHE A 503 27.67 7.98 10.41
N ARG A 504 26.32 8.02 10.42
CA ARG A 504 25.54 9.13 9.86
C ARG A 504 25.91 10.50 10.46
N GLU A 505 26.24 10.54 11.74
CA GLU A 505 26.60 11.77 12.45
C GLU A 505 27.97 12.31 12.01
N CYS A 506 28.82 11.45 11.44
CA CYS A 506 30.15 11.78 10.93
C CYS A 506 30.14 12.12 9.43
N MET A 507 28.99 12.06 8.73
CA MET A 507 28.91 12.31 7.28
C MET A 507 29.25 13.76 6.90
N ASN A 508 29.15 14.70 7.84
CA ASN A 508 29.60 16.07 7.65
C ASN A 508 31.13 16.17 7.53
N ASP A 509 31.87 15.23 8.13
CA ASP A 509 33.33 15.16 8.12
C ASP A 509 33.85 14.18 7.05
N ASP A 510 35.18 14.02 6.94
CA ASP A 510 35.78 13.03 6.05
C ASP A 510 35.43 11.59 6.48
N ILE A 511 35.01 10.74 5.54
CA ILE A 511 34.70 9.33 5.80
C ILE A 511 36.01 8.62 6.19
N PRO A 512 36.10 7.96 7.37
CA PRO A 512 37.32 7.26 7.76
C PRO A 512 37.72 6.17 6.75
N ALA A 513 39.01 6.04 6.45
CA ALA A 513 39.52 5.11 5.43
C ALA A 513 39.02 3.66 5.61
N HIS A 514 38.97 3.15 6.85
CA HIS A 514 38.47 1.79 7.12
C HIS A 514 36.97 1.61 6.83
N VAL A 515 36.18 2.70 6.85
CA VAL A 515 34.76 2.70 6.46
C VAL A 515 34.67 2.73 4.93
N VAL A 516 35.52 3.52 4.26
CA VAL A 516 35.64 3.52 2.79
C VAL A 516 35.93 2.11 2.27
N ASP A 517 36.92 1.43 2.83
CA ASP A 517 37.29 0.06 2.44
C ASP A 517 36.12 -0.92 2.59
N GLN A 518 35.33 -0.79 3.66
CA GLN A 518 34.19 -1.67 3.89
C GLN A 518 33.02 -1.39 2.94
N ILE A 519 32.67 -0.11 2.74
CA ILE A 519 31.59 0.30 1.81
C ILE A 519 31.94 -0.13 0.38
N THR A 520 33.18 0.10 -0.04
CA THR A 520 33.62 -0.13 -1.42
C THR A 520 33.97 -1.58 -1.71
N SER A 521 33.98 -2.46 -0.70
CA SER A 521 34.29 -3.89 -0.86
C SER A 521 33.35 -4.62 -1.85
N SER A 522 32.12 -4.13 -2.02
CA SER A 522 31.11 -4.64 -2.96
C SER A 522 31.05 -3.89 -4.30
N TRP A 523 31.82 -2.80 -4.45
CA TRP A 523 31.84 -1.90 -5.61
C TRP A 523 32.70 -2.45 -6.75
N LYS A 524 32.25 -3.58 -7.29
CA LYS A 524 32.86 -4.33 -8.39
C LYS A 524 31.77 -4.98 -9.23
N PHE A 525 32.06 -5.31 -10.48
CA PHE A 525 31.13 -6.11 -11.29
C PHE A 525 30.89 -7.49 -10.68
N SER A 526 29.75 -8.09 -11.03
CA SER A 526 29.46 -9.48 -10.70
C SER A 526 30.39 -10.41 -11.49
N GLY A 527 30.88 -11.46 -10.84
CA GLY A 527 31.98 -12.28 -11.37
C GLY A 527 33.33 -11.58 -11.24
N ASP A 528 34.43 -12.27 -11.51
CA ASP A 528 35.80 -11.71 -11.40
C ASP A 528 36.13 -10.71 -12.53
N VAL A 529 35.14 -9.97 -13.04
CA VAL A 529 35.29 -8.98 -14.10
C VAL A 529 35.94 -7.72 -13.52
N GLN A 530 37.21 -7.52 -13.85
CA GLN A 530 37.93 -6.30 -13.52
C GLN A 530 37.86 -5.31 -14.69
N LEU A 531 37.42 -4.08 -14.40
CA LEU A 531 37.47 -2.99 -15.37
C LEU A 531 38.88 -2.38 -15.36
N SER A 532 39.55 -2.39 -16.50
CA SER A 532 40.89 -1.79 -16.65
C SER A 532 40.97 -1.06 -17.98
N ALA A 533 40.92 0.27 -17.92
CA ALA A 533 41.04 1.15 -19.08
C ALA A 533 41.82 2.43 -18.71
N PRO A 534 42.62 3.00 -19.63
CA PRO A 534 43.32 4.25 -19.38
C PRO A 534 42.38 5.38 -18.93
N GLY A 535 42.78 6.13 -17.90
CA GLY A 535 41.99 7.23 -17.34
C GLY A 535 40.89 6.82 -16.35
N TRP A 536 40.56 5.54 -16.25
CA TRP A 536 39.57 5.02 -15.30
C TRP A 536 40.25 4.48 -14.03
N SER A 537 39.61 4.66 -12.88
CA SER A 537 40.10 4.22 -11.57
C SER A 537 39.02 3.54 -10.75
N ASN A 538 39.44 2.62 -9.90
CA ASN A 538 38.65 2.05 -8.80
C ASN A 538 39.30 2.33 -7.43
N ASP A 539 40.25 3.27 -7.37
CA ASP A 539 40.83 3.76 -6.12
C ASP A 539 39.90 4.78 -5.46
N TRP A 540 38.95 4.26 -4.70
CA TRP A 540 37.90 5.05 -4.04
C TRP A 540 38.42 6.01 -2.95
N HIS A 541 39.64 5.82 -2.44
CA HIS A 541 40.26 6.79 -1.52
C HIS A 541 40.63 8.10 -2.21
N SER A 542 40.87 8.06 -3.52
CA SER A 542 41.13 9.27 -4.32
C SER A 542 39.85 9.92 -4.87
N PHE A 543 38.69 9.27 -4.71
CA PHE A 543 37.43 9.70 -5.32
C PHE A 543 36.76 10.85 -4.54
N ARG A 544 36.83 12.06 -5.09
CA ARG A 544 36.27 13.29 -4.50
C ARG A 544 34.77 13.21 -4.14
N ASN A 545 33.98 12.54 -4.98
CA ASN A 545 32.52 12.46 -4.83
C ASN A 545 32.06 11.23 -4.04
N LEU A 546 32.93 10.62 -3.22
CA LEU A 546 32.63 9.38 -2.51
C LEU A 546 31.36 9.46 -1.67
N LYS A 547 31.12 10.58 -0.96
CA LYS A 547 29.94 10.77 -0.12
C LYS A 547 28.63 10.57 -0.91
N ARG A 548 28.58 11.07 -2.16
CA ARG A 548 27.40 10.97 -3.05
C ARG A 548 27.03 9.53 -3.40
N TRP A 549 28.00 8.62 -3.36
CA TRP A 549 27.81 7.21 -3.70
C TRP A 549 27.83 6.29 -2.49
N ALA A 550 28.46 6.72 -1.39
CA ALA A 550 28.52 5.97 -0.15
C ALA A 550 27.14 5.87 0.52
N MET A 551 26.21 6.79 0.21
CA MET A 551 24.86 6.73 0.74
C MET A 551 24.09 5.53 0.20
N PRO A 552 23.70 4.57 1.06
CA PRO A 552 22.94 3.43 0.61
C PRO A 552 21.56 3.88 0.18
N SER A 553 20.94 3.00 -0.58
CA SER A 553 19.52 3.07 -0.84
C SER A 553 18.70 3.01 0.47
N PHE A 554 17.67 3.85 0.59
CA PHE A 554 16.86 3.92 1.80
C PHE A 554 16.24 2.58 2.20
N ARG A 555 16.38 2.21 3.48
CA ARG A 555 15.92 0.92 4.01
C ARG A 555 14.52 0.97 4.60
N TRP A 556 14.04 2.16 4.97
CA TRP A 556 12.65 2.39 5.41
C TRP A 556 11.78 2.97 4.29
N GLY A 557 12.26 2.92 3.04
CA GLY A 557 11.67 3.71 1.96
C GLY A 557 11.69 5.18 2.34
N ALA A 558 10.57 5.87 2.23
CA ALA A 558 10.48 7.27 2.61
C ALA A 558 10.32 7.52 4.12
N MET A 559 10.15 6.49 4.93
CA MET A 559 10.22 6.63 6.40
C MET A 559 11.66 6.63 6.92
N ASP A 560 12.64 6.68 6.02
CA ASP A 560 14.05 6.65 6.38
C ASP A 560 14.43 7.93 7.14
N PRO A 561 15.11 7.81 8.30
CA PRO A 561 15.52 8.98 9.08
C PRO A 561 16.44 9.92 8.29
N ASN A 562 17.09 9.43 7.24
CA ASN A 562 17.98 10.24 6.39
C ASN A 562 17.24 10.86 5.19
N MET A 563 15.95 10.58 4.98
CA MET A 563 15.21 11.18 3.87
C MET A 563 15.22 12.73 3.92
N PRO A 564 15.05 13.40 5.08
CA PRO A 564 15.13 14.86 5.14
C PRO A 564 16.50 15.42 4.75
N LEU A 565 17.59 14.67 4.97
CA LEU A 565 18.95 15.06 4.56
C LEU A 565 19.12 15.02 3.04
N THR A 566 18.27 14.30 2.31
CA THR A 566 18.31 14.22 0.84
C THR A 566 17.53 15.30 0.12
N ARG A 567 17.03 16.29 0.86
CA ARG A 567 16.34 17.45 0.30
C ARG A 567 17.23 18.23 -0.67
N ASP A 568 18.54 18.22 -0.43
CA ASP A 568 19.53 18.51 -1.45
C ASP A 568 19.83 17.21 -2.21
N LEU A 569 18.92 16.81 -3.10
CA LEU A 569 19.09 15.70 -4.07
C LEU A 569 20.50 15.55 -4.66
N PRO A 570 21.33 16.61 -4.87
CA PRO A 570 22.74 16.42 -5.22
C PRO A 570 23.55 15.53 -4.26
N GLU A 571 23.20 15.40 -2.97
CA GLU A 571 24.07 14.72 -2.01
C GLU A 571 24.09 13.19 -2.13
N SER A 572 23.18 12.57 -2.88
CA SER A 572 23.18 11.11 -3.07
C SER A 572 22.72 10.66 -4.45
N LEU A 573 23.70 10.35 -5.30
CA LEU A 573 23.47 9.78 -6.62
C LEU A 573 22.75 8.42 -6.57
N VAL A 574 22.97 7.62 -5.52
CA VAL A 574 22.29 6.32 -5.37
C VAL A 574 20.77 6.50 -5.26
N ASN A 575 20.32 7.37 -4.35
CA ASN A 575 18.89 7.67 -4.21
C ASN A 575 18.34 8.52 -5.36
N GLU A 576 19.13 9.40 -5.97
CA GLU A 576 18.74 10.11 -7.20
C GLU A 576 18.47 9.13 -8.35
N ILE A 577 19.32 8.11 -8.55
CA ILE A 577 19.08 7.07 -9.56
C ILE A 577 17.78 6.31 -9.24
N ARG A 578 17.58 5.90 -7.99
CA ARG A 578 16.39 5.11 -7.62
C ARG A 578 15.11 5.93 -7.73
N ILE A 579 15.12 7.16 -7.20
CA ILE A 579 13.95 8.04 -7.13
C ILE A 579 13.72 8.75 -8.46
N GLY A 580 14.74 9.31 -9.10
CA GLY A 580 14.62 10.04 -10.36
C GLY A 580 14.36 9.17 -11.60
N TYR A 581 14.68 7.87 -11.52
CA TYR A 581 14.56 6.96 -12.67
C TYR A 581 13.72 5.72 -12.39
N GLY A 582 13.16 5.59 -11.19
CA GLY A 582 12.24 4.51 -10.84
C GLY A 582 12.91 3.14 -10.72
N TYR A 583 14.22 3.06 -10.45
CA TYR A 583 14.92 1.79 -10.23
C TYR A 583 14.73 1.28 -8.80
N LEU A 584 14.55 -0.03 -8.65
CA LEU A 584 14.48 -0.70 -7.35
C LEU A 584 15.79 -1.35 -6.94
N GLY A 585 16.63 -1.71 -7.92
CA GLY A 585 17.97 -2.23 -7.70
C GLY A 585 18.84 -1.28 -6.88
N GLU A 586 19.98 -1.78 -6.39
CA GLU A 586 20.96 -0.98 -5.65
C GLU A 586 22.10 -0.55 -6.60
N PRO A 587 22.18 0.74 -6.98
CA PRO A 587 23.32 1.27 -7.71
C PRO A 587 24.63 1.01 -6.97
N CYS A 588 25.52 0.25 -7.60
CA CYS A 588 26.85 -0.05 -7.08
C CYS A 588 27.90 0.58 -8.00
N PRO A 589 28.65 1.61 -7.58
CA PRO A 589 29.79 2.12 -8.33
C PRO A 589 30.78 1.00 -8.66
N VAL A 590 31.48 1.15 -9.78
CA VAL A 590 32.51 0.19 -10.20
C VAL A 590 33.81 0.88 -10.59
N ALA A 591 33.72 2.02 -11.28
CA ALA A 591 34.88 2.84 -11.59
C ALA A 591 34.47 4.30 -11.82
N PHE A 592 35.43 5.21 -11.71
CA PHE A 592 35.25 6.63 -12.04
C PHE A 592 36.35 7.12 -12.97
N LEU A 593 36.09 8.19 -13.70
CA LEU A 593 37.08 8.82 -14.58
C LEU A 593 38.01 9.73 -13.76
N GLN A 594 39.32 9.47 -13.77
CA GLN A 594 40.31 10.20 -12.93
C GLN A 594 40.36 11.71 -13.23
N GLY A 595 40.07 12.10 -14.47
CA GLY A 595 40.03 13.51 -14.87
C GLY A 595 38.72 14.22 -14.51
N ASN A 596 37.66 13.45 -14.25
CA ASN A 596 36.32 13.98 -13.99
C ASN A 596 35.52 13.00 -13.10
N HIS A 597 35.37 13.38 -11.84
CA HIS A 597 34.78 12.53 -10.81
C HIS A 597 33.25 12.52 -10.81
N ASP A 598 32.61 13.27 -11.71
CA ASP A 598 31.16 13.20 -11.93
C ASP A 598 30.79 12.10 -12.94
N VAL A 599 31.78 11.59 -13.69
CA VAL A 599 31.63 10.46 -14.60
C VAL A 599 32.00 9.15 -13.91
N VAL A 600 30.99 8.35 -13.63
CA VAL A 600 31.08 7.11 -12.84
C VAL A 600 30.39 5.99 -13.60
N ILE A 601 31.10 4.88 -13.77
CA ILE A 601 30.51 3.62 -14.19
C ILE A 601 30.01 2.91 -12.95
N PHE A 602 28.74 2.54 -12.97
CA PHE A 602 28.08 1.80 -11.90
C PHE A 602 27.31 0.63 -12.47
N ARG A 603 26.81 -0.25 -11.61
CA ARG A 603 25.94 -1.36 -11.99
C ARG A 603 24.66 -1.40 -11.18
N MET A 604 23.63 -1.97 -11.78
CA MET A 604 22.45 -2.46 -11.07
C MET A 604 22.24 -3.90 -11.52
N GLY A 605 22.32 -4.83 -10.57
CA GLY A 605 22.42 -6.26 -10.87
C GLY A 605 23.66 -6.56 -11.72
N SER A 606 23.44 -7.18 -12.89
CA SER A 606 24.48 -7.51 -13.86
C SER A 606 24.71 -6.47 -14.96
N GLN A 607 23.93 -5.38 -15.01
CA GLN A 607 24.05 -4.39 -16.08
C GLN A 607 24.90 -3.21 -15.66
N ALA A 608 25.64 -2.67 -16.62
CA ALA A 608 26.50 -1.52 -16.44
C ALA A 608 25.85 -0.25 -16.96
N PHE A 609 26.04 0.83 -16.21
CA PHE A 609 25.59 2.17 -16.51
C PHE A 609 26.75 3.14 -16.36
N ILE A 610 26.58 4.35 -16.91
CA ILE A 610 27.51 5.45 -16.80
C ILE A 610 26.74 6.72 -16.43
N THR A 611 27.29 7.49 -15.49
CA THR A 611 26.90 8.89 -15.27
C THR A 611 27.69 9.78 -16.22
N LEU A 612 27.02 10.73 -16.85
CA LEU A 612 27.60 11.70 -17.77
C LEU A 612 27.39 13.10 -17.19
N GLU A 613 28.26 14.05 -17.55
CA GLU A 613 28.00 15.44 -17.21
C GLU A 613 26.71 15.91 -17.88
N PRO A 614 25.83 16.63 -17.15
CA PRO A 614 24.71 17.29 -17.77
C PRO A 614 25.25 18.31 -18.77
N ASP A 615 24.84 18.20 -20.03
CA ASP A 615 25.09 19.23 -21.03
C ASP A 615 24.14 20.39 -20.74
N ASP A 616 24.67 21.59 -20.47
CA ASP A 616 23.88 22.79 -20.09
C ASP A 616 22.76 23.09 -21.10
N ASP A 617 22.93 22.68 -22.36
CA ASP A 617 21.98 22.93 -23.45
C ASP A 617 20.96 21.80 -23.67
N VAL A 618 21.07 20.64 -22.99
CA VAL A 618 20.23 19.47 -23.25
C VAL A 618 19.58 18.97 -21.96
N LEU A 619 18.24 18.89 -21.94
CA LEU A 619 17.43 18.18 -20.92
C LEU A 619 17.70 16.65 -20.90
N CYS A 620 18.87 16.22 -21.37
CA CYS A 620 19.28 14.83 -21.38
C CYS A 620 19.58 14.38 -19.95
N SER A 621 19.02 13.24 -19.60
CA SER A 621 19.37 12.55 -18.37
C SER A 621 20.88 12.33 -18.26
N PRO A 622 21.50 12.63 -17.10
CA PRO A 622 22.91 12.35 -16.86
C PRO A 622 23.23 10.85 -16.73
N PHE A 623 22.33 9.92 -17.09
CA PHE A 623 22.57 8.48 -16.99
C PHE A 623 22.32 7.75 -18.30
N ALA A 624 23.22 6.83 -18.62
CA ALA A 624 23.06 5.94 -19.77
C ALA A 624 23.45 4.49 -19.44
N LEU A 625 22.78 3.55 -20.10
CA LEU A 625 23.03 2.12 -20.04
C LEU A 625 24.02 1.73 -21.14
N PHE A 626 25.00 0.88 -20.83
CA PHE A 626 25.87 0.30 -21.86
C PHE A 626 25.11 -0.76 -22.68
N ARG A 627 25.28 -0.75 -24.00
CA ARG A 627 24.77 -1.82 -24.89
C ARG A 627 25.54 -3.12 -24.74
N GLN A 628 26.83 -3.01 -24.41
CA GLN A 628 27.75 -4.12 -24.26
C GLN A 628 27.58 -4.79 -22.89
N PRO A 629 27.82 -6.11 -22.82
CA PRO A 629 27.93 -6.79 -21.53
C PRO A 629 29.18 -6.29 -20.76
N PRO A 630 29.19 -6.36 -19.41
CA PRO A 630 30.29 -5.85 -18.58
C PRO A 630 31.69 -6.35 -18.96
N GLN A 631 31.78 -7.57 -19.49
CA GLN A 631 33.04 -8.21 -19.89
C GLN A 631 33.72 -7.49 -21.06
N GLU A 632 32.98 -6.79 -21.91
CA GLU A 632 33.49 -6.10 -23.09
C GLU A 632 33.84 -4.63 -22.81
N LEU A 633 33.45 -4.10 -21.64
CA LEU A 633 33.61 -2.67 -21.32
C LEU A 633 35.08 -2.23 -21.29
N SER A 634 35.99 -3.05 -20.75
CA SER A 634 37.42 -2.70 -20.74
C SER A 634 37.96 -2.44 -22.14
N GLN A 635 37.58 -3.27 -23.12
CA GLN A 635 38.01 -3.10 -24.51
C GLN A 635 37.36 -1.86 -25.14
N LEU A 636 36.08 -1.64 -24.85
CA LEU A 636 35.33 -0.49 -25.34
C LEU A 636 35.96 0.83 -24.86
N LEU A 637 36.19 0.96 -23.56
CA LEU A 637 36.77 2.14 -22.91
C LEU A 637 38.24 2.39 -23.30
N GLN A 638 38.97 1.37 -23.75
CA GLN A 638 40.32 1.54 -24.31
C GLN A 638 40.30 2.13 -25.72
N SER A 639 39.20 1.93 -26.46
CA SER A 639 39.08 2.31 -27.87
C SER A 639 38.34 3.61 -28.13
N MET A 640 37.63 4.15 -27.11
CA MET A 640 36.74 5.29 -27.25
C MET A 640 36.85 6.23 -26.05
N THR A 641 36.73 7.53 -26.31
CA THR A 641 36.53 8.58 -25.32
C THR A 641 35.08 8.60 -24.81
N VAL A 642 34.81 9.29 -23.70
CA VAL A 642 33.45 9.41 -23.14
C VAL A 642 32.49 10.06 -24.14
N ASP A 643 32.94 11.09 -24.86
CA ASP A 643 32.15 11.77 -25.89
C ASP A 643 31.78 10.81 -27.05
N GLU A 644 32.71 9.94 -27.46
CA GLU A 644 32.46 8.94 -28.51
C GLU A 644 31.49 7.84 -28.06
N LEU A 645 31.50 7.47 -26.77
CA LEU A 645 30.54 6.50 -26.22
C LEU A 645 29.10 6.98 -26.36
N GLY A 646 28.88 8.27 -26.07
CA GLY A 646 27.57 8.93 -26.09
C GLY A 646 26.84 8.81 -27.43
N MET A 647 27.57 8.76 -28.54
CA MET A 647 26.96 8.76 -29.88
C MET A 647 26.41 7.41 -30.34
N HIS A 648 27.01 6.29 -29.92
CA HIS A 648 26.75 4.99 -30.58
C HIS A 648 26.59 3.79 -29.63
N GLN A 649 27.11 3.86 -28.42
CA GLN A 649 27.26 2.69 -27.54
C GLN A 649 26.42 2.77 -26.27
N LEU A 650 25.89 3.96 -26.00
CA LEU A 650 25.07 4.24 -24.85
C LEU A 650 23.59 4.28 -25.20
N LEU A 651 22.80 3.88 -24.23
CA LEU A 651 21.35 3.95 -24.21
C LEU A 651 20.97 4.93 -23.10
N TYR A 652 20.71 6.19 -23.46
CA TYR A 652 20.28 7.20 -22.49
C TYR A 652 18.99 6.78 -21.79
N VAL A 653 19.05 6.77 -20.46
CA VAL A 653 17.89 6.48 -19.64
C VAL A 653 17.08 7.75 -19.58
N GLU A 654 15.84 7.74 -20.05
CA GLU A 654 14.95 8.91 -19.92
C GLU A 654 14.87 9.29 -18.44
N TYR A 655 15.08 10.58 -18.11
CA TYR A 655 14.76 11.07 -16.78
C TYR A 655 13.26 11.16 -16.73
N TRP A 656 12.64 10.36 -15.87
CA TRP A 656 11.19 10.39 -15.82
C TRP A 656 10.74 11.64 -15.07
N GLY A 657 11.58 12.27 -14.22
CA GLY A 657 11.23 13.23 -13.16
C GLY A 657 11.52 12.61 -11.77
N ASN A 658 11.18 13.27 -10.65
CA ASN A 658 11.28 12.70 -9.29
C ASN A 658 10.31 11.51 -9.07
N PHE A 659 10.39 10.45 -9.89
CA PHE A 659 9.43 9.36 -9.94
C PHE A 659 9.91 8.11 -9.21
N PHE A 660 9.87 8.20 -7.88
CA PHE A 660 9.26 7.13 -7.11
C PHE A 660 7.95 7.67 -6.56
N ASN A 661 6.85 6.92 -6.82
CA ASN A 661 5.47 7.14 -6.39
C ASN A 661 5.18 8.62 -6.11
N THR A 662 4.54 9.40 -6.97
CA THR A 662 4.32 10.84 -6.66
C THR A 662 3.62 11.07 -5.33
N SER A 663 2.97 10.05 -4.83
CA SER A 663 2.47 9.95 -3.47
C SER A 663 3.54 10.12 -2.40
N ASP A 664 4.71 9.55 -2.60
CA ASP A 664 5.85 9.62 -1.72
C ASP A 664 6.41 11.04 -1.66
N GLU A 665 6.70 11.65 -2.81
CA GLU A 665 7.09 13.06 -2.86
C GLU A 665 6.00 13.98 -2.30
N ALA A 666 4.73 13.75 -2.66
CA ALA A 666 3.61 14.50 -2.12
C ALA A 666 3.50 14.36 -0.60
N LEU A 667 3.61 13.14 -0.06
CA LEU A 667 3.59 12.87 1.39
C LEU A 667 4.78 13.52 2.08
N PHE A 668 5.97 13.47 1.49
CA PHE A 668 7.14 14.14 2.04
C PHE A 668 6.93 15.65 2.12
N GLN A 669 6.45 16.25 1.02
CA GLN A 669 6.11 17.66 0.97
C GLN A 669 5.00 18.00 1.98
N HIS A 670 4.06 17.07 2.24
CA HIS A 670 3.04 17.23 3.28
C HIS A 670 3.63 17.21 4.69
N VAL A 671 4.54 16.30 5.00
CA VAL A 671 5.23 16.26 6.29
C VAL A 671 6.02 17.54 6.49
N TRP A 672 6.79 17.95 5.48
CA TRP A 672 7.62 19.14 5.59
C TRP A 672 6.79 20.41 5.78
N ASN A 673 5.77 20.63 4.95
CA ASN A 673 4.88 21.78 5.15
C ASN A 673 4.14 21.72 6.48
N PHE A 674 3.79 20.52 6.96
CA PHE A 674 3.18 20.37 8.27
C PHE A 674 4.15 20.80 9.37
N ASP A 675 5.42 20.39 9.31
CA ASP A 675 6.43 20.79 10.30
C ASP A 675 6.69 22.31 10.25
N ASP A 676 6.81 22.91 9.06
CA ASP A 676 6.90 24.37 8.89
C ASP A 676 5.68 25.10 9.48
N ILE A 677 4.48 24.53 9.30
CA ILE A 677 3.24 25.04 9.88
C ILE A 677 3.29 25.01 11.40
N LEU A 678 3.77 23.92 11.98
CA LEU A 678 3.86 23.80 13.43
C LEU A 678 4.91 24.71 14.03
N GLU A 679 6.08 24.80 13.40
CA GLU A 679 7.15 25.70 13.82
C GLU A 679 6.66 27.15 13.78
N HIS A 680 6.07 27.57 12.68
CA HIS A 680 5.56 28.93 12.56
C HIS A 680 4.43 29.22 13.56
N ALA A 681 3.49 28.29 13.74
CA ALA A 681 2.41 28.45 14.72
C ALA A 681 2.93 28.48 16.17
N ALA A 682 3.98 27.72 16.48
CA ALA A 682 4.61 27.71 17.81
C ALA A 682 5.42 28.98 18.10
N LEU A 683 5.97 29.62 17.07
CA LEU A 683 6.76 30.85 17.19
C LEU A 683 5.90 32.13 17.07
N SER A 684 4.69 32.04 16.54
CA SER A 684 3.81 33.19 16.32
C SER A 684 2.97 33.51 17.56
N ASP A 685 3.19 34.70 18.13
CA ASP A 685 2.35 35.23 19.22
C ASP A 685 0.93 35.62 18.72
N ASP A 686 0.74 35.76 17.40
CA ASP A 686 -0.48 36.26 16.78
C ASP A 686 -1.55 35.18 16.55
N CYS A 687 -1.21 33.91 16.77
CA CYS A 687 -2.08 32.77 16.49
C CYS A 687 -2.43 32.01 17.78
N GLU A 688 -3.61 32.27 18.35
CA GLU A 688 -4.21 31.38 19.36
C GLU A 688 -4.62 30.04 18.71
N MET A 689 -3.64 29.17 18.49
CA MET A 689 -3.84 27.82 17.95
C MET A 689 -3.65 26.78 19.05
N ASP A 690 -4.43 25.71 18.96
CA ASP A 690 -4.24 24.56 19.84
C ASP A 690 -2.85 23.94 19.56
N PRO A 691 -2.07 23.54 20.55
CA PRO A 691 -0.79 22.87 20.29
C PRO A 691 -0.94 21.54 19.55
N ASN A 692 -2.14 20.93 19.55
CA ASN A 692 -2.48 19.74 18.79
C ASN A 692 -3.22 20.12 17.49
N PRO A 693 -2.59 19.93 16.31
CA PRO A 693 -3.18 20.27 15.01
C PRO A 693 -4.44 19.47 14.65
N ASN A 694 -4.69 18.35 15.34
CA ASN A 694 -5.94 17.60 15.17
C ASN A 694 -7.16 18.37 15.64
N ASN A 695 -6.97 19.31 16.56
CA ASN A 695 -8.03 20.14 17.11
C ASN A 695 -8.26 21.40 16.24
N TRP A 696 -7.43 21.62 15.22
CA TRP A 696 -7.54 22.80 14.37
C TRP A 696 -8.74 22.69 13.46
N THR A 697 -9.57 23.73 13.49
CA THR A 697 -10.62 23.93 12.50
C THR A 697 -10.02 24.18 11.12
N GLN A 698 -10.80 23.93 10.06
CA GLN A 698 -10.40 24.26 8.69
C GLN A 698 -9.99 25.75 8.54
N LYS A 699 -10.62 26.64 9.33
CA LYS A 699 -10.26 28.06 9.37
C LYS A 699 -8.86 28.28 9.95
N GLN A 700 -8.49 27.59 11.02
CA GLN A 700 -7.15 27.68 11.62
C GLN A 700 -6.08 27.13 10.65
N TRP A 701 -6.33 25.99 10.00
CA TRP A 701 -5.48 25.49 8.92
C TRP A 701 -5.28 26.53 7.80
N ASN A 702 -6.35 27.20 7.37
CA ASN A 702 -6.28 28.24 6.36
C ASN A 702 -5.52 29.49 6.84
N VAL A 703 -5.57 29.83 8.13
CA VAL A 703 -4.80 30.94 8.73
C VAL A 703 -3.33 30.58 8.76
N ALA A 704 -2.95 29.45 9.34
CA ALA A 704 -1.55 29.00 9.42
C ALA A 704 -0.91 28.95 8.02
N HIS A 705 -1.63 28.42 7.05
CA HIS A 705 -1.17 28.36 5.67
C HIS A 705 -0.98 29.75 5.03
N ARG A 706 -1.85 30.72 5.32
CA ARG A 706 -1.68 32.09 4.82
C ARG A 706 -0.45 32.76 5.43
N CYS A 707 -0.24 32.59 6.73
CA CYS A 707 0.92 33.16 7.41
C CYS A 707 2.24 32.62 6.84
N ILE A 708 2.32 31.32 6.57
CA ILE A 708 3.52 30.72 5.96
C ILE A 708 3.73 31.17 4.53
N ARG A 709 2.67 31.24 3.72
CA ARG A 709 2.82 31.79 2.37
C ARG A 709 3.36 33.22 2.44
N HIS A 710 2.83 34.05 3.33
CA HIS A 710 3.33 35.40 3.52
C HIS A 710 4.81 35.42 3.98
N ALA A 711 5.20 34.57 4.92
CA ALA A 711 6.58 34.44 5.37
C ALA A 711 7.52 33.96 4.25
N MET A 712 7.10 32.98 3.45
CA MET A 712 7.88 32.47 2.31
C MET A 712 8.05 33.52 1.21
N TYR A 713 6.99 34.29 0.89
CA TYR A 713 7.06 35.33 -0.13
C TYR A 713 7.84 36.56 0.34
N ASN A 714 7.63 37.02 1.58
CA ASN A 714 8.35 38.18 2.11
C ASN A 714 9.83 37.88 2.40
N GLY A 715 10.16 36.66 2.82
CA GLY A 715 11.54 36.23 3.02
C GLY A 715 12.32 36.09 1.72
N ALA A 716 11.66 35.75 0.61
CA ALA A 716 12.28 35.71 -0.72
C ALA A 716 12.60 37.11 -1.26
N GLU A 717 11.79 38.12 -0.94
CA GLU A 717 12.07 39.52 -1.34
C GLU A 717 13.24 40.13 -0.53
N GLU A 718 13.36 39.85 0.77
CA GLU A 718 14.50 40.34 1.57
C GLU A 718 15.84 39.71 1.19
N ILE A 719 15.86 38.46 0.71
CA ILE A 719 17.09 37.78 0.26
C ILE A 719 17.51 38.24 -1.13
N HIS A 720 16.57 38.60 -2.02
CA HIS A 720 16.91 39.18 -3.33
C HIS A 720 17.32 40.67 -3.25
N PHE A 721 16.83 41.44 -2.27
CA PHE A 721 17.25 42.83 -2.08
C PHE A 721 18.65 43.00 -1.46
N ALA A 722 19.26 41.94 -0.92
CA ALA A 722 20.63 41.98 -0.42
C ALA A 722 21.71 41.78 -1.50
N TYR A 723 21.34 41.38 -2.72
CA TYR A 723 22.29 41.13 -3.83
C TYR A 723 22.21 42.13 -5.00
N ASP A 724 21.19 42.99 -5.06
CA ASP A 724 20.98 43.90 -6.20
C ASP A 724 20.71 45.38 -5.81
N SER A 725 21.31 45.87 -4.72
CA SER A 725 21.28 47.32 -4.43
C SER A 725 22.43 48.09 -5.11
N GLU A 726 22.62 47.92 -6.43
CA GLU A 726 23.33 48.89 -7.30
C GLU A 726 22.74 48.91 -8.74
N ALA A 727 21.43 49.06 -8.91
CA ALA A 727 20.87 49.67 -10.12
C ALA A 727 19.44 50.16 -9.89
N GLY A 728 19.25 51.48 -9.84
CA GLY A 728 17.93 52.08 -9.71
C GLY A 728 17.08 51.93 -10.97
N SER A 729 15.84 51.49 -10.81
CA SER A 729 14.73 51.77 -11.72
C SER A 729 13.41 51.53 -11.00
N THR A 730 12.68 52.61 -10.72
CA THR A 730 11.30 52.61 -10.24
C THR A 730 10.36 52.30 -11.39
N ASP A 731 9.54 51.26 -11.29
CA ASP A 731 8.27 51.17 -12.02
C ASP A 731 7.20 50.50 -11.14
N ASP A 732 6.07 51.20 -11.02
CA ASP A 732 4.87 50.87 -10.25
C ASP A 732 4.17 49.61 -10.78
N TYR A 733 3.97 48.60 -9.93
CA TYR A 733 2.99 47.54 -10.14
C TYR A 733 1.91 47.60 -9.06
N SER A 734 0.67 47.80 -9.50
CA SER A 734 -0.53 47.83 -8.68
C SER A 734 -1.07 46.43 -8.40
N GLU A 735 -1.35 46.15 -7.12
CA GLU A 735 -2.02 44.95 -6.64
C GLU A 735 -3.45 44.83 -7.21
N PRO A 736 -3.96 43.61 -7.50
CA PRO A 736 -5.36 43.40 -7.81
C PRO A 736 -6.19 43.35 -6.51
N SER A 737 -7.17 44.25 -6.42
CA SER A 737 -8.13 44.33 -5.32
C SER A 737 -9.05 43.10 -5.24
N ASP A 738 -9.04 42.42 -4.09
CA ASP A 738 -10.06 41.46 -3.68
C ASP A 738 -11.41 42.17 -3.47
N ASN A 739 -12.37 41.92 -4.36
CA ASN A 739 -13.79 42.20 -4.14
C ASN A 739 -14.61 40.97 -4.56
N TRP A 740 -14.90 40.11 -3.57
CA TRP A 740 -15.91 39.07 -3.68
C TRP A 740 -17.15 39.52 -2.90
N GLU A 741 -18.09 40.17 -3.59
CA GLU A 741 -19.47 40.32 -3.10
C GLU A 741 -20.46 39.70 -4.10
N GLU A 742 -21.31 38.86 -3.52
CA GLU A 742 -22.69 38.51 -3.85
C GLU A 742 -23.17 38.80 -5.28
N ASN A 743 -23.38 37.73 -6.07
CA ASN A 743 -24.45 37.71 -7.05
C ASN A 743 -25.15 36.35 -7.04
N GLY A 744 -26.37 36.36 -6.51
CA GLY A 744 -27.30 35.26 -6.60
C GLY A 744 -27.81 35.06 -8.03
N TYR A 745 -27.76 33.82 -8.50
CA TYR A 745 -28.56 33.36 -9.63
C TYR A 745 -29.24 32.04 -9.26
N LEU A 746 -30.56 32.13 -9.09
CA LEU A 746 -31.48 31.00 -8.99
C LEU A 746 -31.65 30.38 -10.39
N SER A 747 -31.23 29.14 -10.54
CA SER A 747 -31.60 28.26 -11.65
C SER A 747 -31.83 26.85 -11.12
N ASN A 748 -33.07 26.53 -10.79
CA ASN A 748 -33.52 25.15 -10.55
C ASN A 748 -33.57 24.37 -11.88
N PRO A 749 -33.10 23.11 -11.88
CA PRO A 749 -33.83 22.05 -12.54
C PRO A 749 -34.27 21.02 -11.48
N SER A 750 -35.57 20.85 -11.39
CA SER A 750 -36.23 19.82 -10.60
C SER A 750 -35.96 18.44 -11.22
N GLU A 751 -35.08 17.65 -10.59
CA GLU A 751 -35.11 16.19 -10.68
C GLU A 751 -35.67 15.61 -9.36
N PRO A 752 -36.51 14.57 -9.42
CA PRO A 752 -37.14 14.01 -8.23
C PRO A 752 -36.13 13.17 -7.45
N VAL A 753 -35.69 13.71 -6.31
CA VAL A 753 -35.00 12.95 -5.27
C VAL A 753 -36.00 11.99 -4.63
N ILE A 754 -35.93 10.71 -4.98
CA ILE A 754 -36.54 9.65 -4.19
C ILE A 754 -35.71 9.52 -2.92
N ALA A 755 -36.25 10.00 -1.80
CA ALA A 755 -35.65 9.83 -0.49
C ALA A 755 -35.57 8.32 -0.15
N PRO A 756 -34.39 7.79 0.24
CA PRO A 756 -34.33 6.47 0.83
C PRO A 756 -35.01 6.52 2.20
N SER A 757 -35.98 5.65 2.42
CA SER A 757 -36.67 5.47 3.70
C SER A 757 -35.66 5.27 4.84
N GLU A 758 -35.80 6.08 5.88
CA GLU A 758 -35.01 5.95 7.10
C GLU A 758 -35.35 4.64 7.82
N TRP A 759 -34.37 3.75 7.92
CA TRP A 759 -34.46 2.53 8.71
C TRP A 759 -34.01 2.81 10.15
N MET A 760 -34.96 2.87 11.09
CA MET A 760 -34.67 2.62 12.51
C MET A 760 -34.74 1.11 12.74
N ILE A 761 -33.56 0.48 12.86
CA ILE A 761 -33.46 -0.83 13.50
C ILE A 761 -33.39 -0.52 15.00
N ASN A 762 -34.46 -0.80 15.74
CA ASN A 762 -34.42 -0.80 17.20
C ASN A 762 -33.46 -1.92 17.62
N VAL A 763 -32.28 -1.54 18.12
CA VAL A 763 -31.40 -2.44 18.84
C VAL A 763 -31.97 -2.54 20.25
N ASP A 764 -32.75 -3.58 20.51
CA ASP A 764 -33.20 -3.90 21.87
C ASP A 764 -31.98 -4.22 22.74
N THR A 765 -31.65 -3.30 23.62
CA THR A 765 -30.70 -3.53 24.72
C THR A 765 -31.40 -4.39 25.78
N PRO A 766 -30.79 -5.49 26.27
CA PRO A 766 -31.40 -6.26 27.34
C PRO A 766 -31.43 -5.41 28.62
N ARG A 767 -32.64 -5.20 29.16
CA ARG A 767 -32.87 -4.60 30.47
C ARG A 767 -32.16 -5.43 31.54
N SER A 768 -31.17 -4.84 32.21
CA SER A 768 -30.60 -5.35 33.44
C SER A 768 -31.59 -5.16 34.58
N GLU A 769 -32.24 -6.25 35.02
CA GLU A 769 -33.02 -6.25 36.26
C GLU A 769 -32.10 -6.59 37.45
N ASN A 770 -31.94 -5.60 38.34
CA ASN A 770 -31.83 -5.66 39.80
C ASN A 770 -31.12 -6.87 40.45
N PHE A 771 -29.87 -6.67 40.86
CA PHE A 771 -29.21 -7.47 41.90
C PHE A 771 -29.43 -6.85 43.29
N ILE A 772 -29.99 -7.64 44.22
CA ILE A 772 -30.09 -7.35 45.66
C ILE A 772 -28.81 -7.89 46.35
N PRO A 773 -28.23 -7.21 47.35
CA PRO A 773 -27.01 -7.66 48.02
C PRO A 773 -27.32 -8.61 49.19
N SER A 774 -26.54 -9.68 49.30
CA SER A 774 -26.37 -10.46 50.53
C SER A 774 -24.89 -10.77 50.71
N THR A 775 -24.23 -10.11 51.69
CA THR A 775 -23.64 -10.74 52.90
C THR A 775 -23.09 -12.13 52.60
N GLY A 776 -21.78 -12.35 52.45
CA GLY A 776 -20.72 -12.01 53.38
C GLY A 776 -20.16 -13.34 53.86
N GLU A 777 -18.94 -13.69 53.45
CA GLU A 777 -18.16 -14.75 54.08
C GLU A 777 -16.67 -14.51 53.81
N GLU A 778 -15.92 -14.56 54.91
CA GLU A 778 -14.51 -14.25 55.05
C GLU A 778 -13.63 -15.29 54.32
N ALA A 779 -12.64 -14.82 53.56
CA ALA A 779 -11.50 -15.63 53.16
C ALA A 779 -10.22 -14.95 53.65
N VAL A 780 -9.65 -15.56 54.68
CA VAL A 780 -8.37 -15.25 55.31
C VAL A 780 -7.25 -15.41 54.28
N ILE A 781 -6.58 -14.31 53.91
CA ILE A 781 -5.33 -14.35 53.15
C ILE A 781 -4.17 -14.42 54.16
N ASN A 782 -3.54 -15.59 54.23
CA ASN A 782 -2.25 -15.75 54.89
C ASN A 782 -1.18 -15.04 54.06
N ILE A 783 -0.65 -13.95 54.61
CA ILE A 783 0.59 -13.31 54.17
C ILE A 783 1.74 -14.10 54.81
N VAL A 784 2.57 -14.73 53.98
CA VAL A 784 3.88 -15.22 54.41
C VAL A 784 4.92 -14.32 53.75
N ASP A 785 5.44 -13.40 54.55
CA ASP A 785 6.75 -12.80 54.40
C ASP A 785 7.80 -13.79 54.91
N ASP A 786 8.82 -14.09 54.11
CA ASP A 786 10.19 -14.28 54.62
C ASP A 786 11.24 -14.23 53.48
N ALA A 787 11.82 -13.03 53.29
CA ALA A 787 13.24 -12.72 53.48
C ALA A 787 14.35 -13.43 52.62
N PRO A 788 15.64 -12.99 52.66
CA PRO A 788 16.34 -12.54 51.44
C PRO A 788 17.74 -13.16 51.21
N ARG A 789 18.43 -12.65 50.16
CA ARG A 789 19.90 -12.65 49.88
C ARG A 789 20.50 -13.92 49.25
N LYS A 790 20.99 -13.78 48.01
CA LYS A 790 22.40 -13.42 47.72
C LYS A 790 22.56 -12.89 46.30
#